data_AF-A0A179HPH2-F1
#
_entry.id   AF-A0A179HPH2-F1
#
_cell.length_a   1.000
_cell.length_b   1.000
_cell.length_c   1.000
_cell.angle_alpha   90.00
_cell.angle_beta   90.00
_cell.angle_gamma   90.00
#
_symmetry.space_group_name_H-M   'P 1'
#
loop_
_entity.id
_entity.type
_entity.pdbx_description
1 polymer ?
#
loop_
_entity_poly.entity_id
_entity_poly.type
_entity_poly.pdbx_seq_one_letter_code
_entity_poly.pdbx_strand_id
1 'polypeptide(L)'
;MTDKEHLAARHGGSHRSLGRDVRSRHGATTFPSLIDATCEDLSSGLERRLFTSVELTYLARIEQVNDKVHCVTEINPDALEIAAELDRERAAGNIRGQVACPRAGSWILYGAKVPRDAGVVTRLRAAGVVILGKTNMCQWAGYRCKKPSSGWSAHGGQTFAPYYESQEPCGSSGGSAVAVDLGLAFAALGTETDGSVVWPAQRSGVVGIKPTVGMTSRDMVVPISERMDSVGTIARTVRDAAYALQAITGPDPNDGYTALVPTTPDLVAACKEDALRGSRIGVPWNVIKGQNEDKRWDVEIDGFRKALEVLEKNGATIIEVEFSAKMEELREVEYTVMGADFMSSLARYFADLSVNPSGVGTLAELRDLTQKHPKEGFPEKNTAHWDDVLAQGWDNSDARFAPACKRLLELGGPQGLLGALDRHDLTAVAMPTTLAAEWTAVVGAPMVTVPMGHYPAGAEVVRLEDGIVDTAPGVPYGLSFLGRLCSDADLVGLAYAFERETRVRERQTVRRWVTADEEEASASPRPEQQQQQQRIESLRHRRRDISDCCGHDVDADHEREQSPPPQYPASEASSSSRPPPFSSLFAPFHDAAAASSSAAATKFAASASAEASASAPAYSYAATACPDSEPFDPDQAAARAFRDPVAETKSVLPRDTKGESSRKDDDAEPPPAYSEGDSPLHSFSFVMSAAGGAASIITQVQQGGPPINAIGDVGADETIAMDLRGTRFVLSRDELLTLPEFVLLSLFPNGLFPEGHMNGFSENDAVQVDYDPASLQYMLDFFRNVAQSIPSESSPSTSQDGDAMDSLGSRDDSAKRAGIIVLREDLDFYAIPPSADISQPDMIEVKRAAAKALQQQDGIFSGLKRSDEPGTTEAHLIEMLTAGGFNHDDRWGHRAGEPNKAVICSLALARLRSDIRGNDMGTSAVGMAQKLLLFWRKPARRCWWEGIELDNIAGVEGKLKVWIRRVWTLEMSVIGLR
;
A
#
# COMPACT_ATOMS: atom_id res chain seq x y z
N MET A 1 0.66 52.47 -47.77
CA MET A 1 1.22 53.81 -48.00
C MET A 1 2.56 53.83 -47.27
N THR A 2 3.66 53.46 -47.95
CA THR A 2 4.61 54.38 -48.64
C THR A 2 5.23 55.36 -47.63
N ASP A 3 6.54 55.55 -47.48
CA ASP A 3 7.72 55.20 -48.27
C ASP A 3 8.95 55.80 -47.54
N LYS A 4 10.16 55.31 -47.91
CA LYS A 4 11.50 55.96 -47.89
C LYS A 4 12.37 55.89 -46.61
N GLU A 5 13.54 55.21 -46.63
CA GLU A 5 14.82 55.42 -47.40
C GLU A 5 15.64 56.62 -46.84
N HIS A 6 16.98 56.65 -46.69
CA HIS A 6 18.19 55.95 -47.20
C HIS A 6 19.35 56.25 -46.20
N LEU A 7 20.47 55.52 -46.08
CA LEU A 7 21.63 55.31 -46.99
C LEU A 7 22.53 54.23 -46.29
N ALA A 8 22.98 53.09 -46.84
CA ALA A 8 23.94 52.81 -47.94
C ALA A 8 25.27 53.59 -47.85
N ALA A 9 26.49 53.08 -48.04
CA ALA A 9 27.15 51.79 -48.22
C ALA A 9 28.66 52.11 -48.41
N ARG A 10 29.60 51.22 -48.07
CA ARG A 10 30.83 51.00 -48.87
C ARG A 10 31.62 49.75 -48.44
N HIS A 11 31.97 48.99 -49.48
CA HIS A 11 32.62 47.67 -49.54
C HIS A 11 34.14 47.66 -49.30
N GLY A 12 34.66 46.45 -49.03
CA GLY A 12 35.98 46.00 -49.51
C GLY A 12 36.41 44.66 -48.92
N GLY A 13 36.30 43.56 -49.68
CA GLY A 13 36.76 42.21 -49.29
C GLY A 13 37.98 41.72 -50.08
N SER A 14 38.63 40.65 -49.58
CA SER A 14 39.49 39.68 -50.29
C SER A 14 39.87 38.55 -49.29
N HIS A 15 39.35 37.31 -49.34
CA HIS A 15 39.60 36.12 -50.19
C HIS A 15 40.76 35.16 -49.77
N ARG A 16 40.36 33.91 -49.41
CA ARG A 16 40.99 32.56 -49.60
C ARG A 16 42.18 32.15 -48.69
N SER A 17 42.35 30.89 -48.22
CA SER A 17 41.63 29.60 -48.38
C SER A 17 42.24 28.48 -47.49
N LEU A 18 41.48 27.38 -47.32
CA LEU A 18 41.86 26.00 -46.90
C LEU A 18 42.06 25.80 -45.38
N GLY A 19 41.42 24.88 -44.66
CA GLY A 19 40.60 23.72 -45.01
C GLY A 19 41.00 22.55 -44.09
N ARG A 20 40.14 22.16 -43.15
CA ARG A 20 39.90 20.75 -42.76
C ARG A 20 38.77 20.63 -41.75
N ASP A 21 37.66 20.09 -42.26
CA ASP A 21 36.75 19.25 -41.50
C ASP A 21 37.52 18.23 -40.65
N VAL A 22 37.25 18.23 -39.34
CA VAL A 22 37.09 16.98 -38.60
C VAL A 22 35.81 17.14 -37.77
N ARG A 23 34.69 16.72 -38.37
CA ARG A 23 33.53 16.28 -37.60
C ARG A 23 33.97 15.12 -36.72
N SER A 24 34.24 15.39 -35.45
CA SER A 24 34.28 14.35 -34.42
C SER A 24 32.86 13.91 -34.15
N ARG A 25 32.44 12.84 -34.83
CA ARG A 25 31.28 12.03 -34.47
C ARG A 25 31.63 11.26 -33.20
N HIS A 26 31.41 11.83 -32.02
CA HIS A 26 31.18 11.09 -30.78
C HIS A 26 30.00 11.77 -30.09
N GLY A 27 28.81 11.16 -30.19
CA GLY A 27 27.60 11.69 -29.57
C GLY A 27 27.69 11.55 -28.06
N ALA A 28 27.88 12.66 -27.36
CA ALA A 28 27.60 12.75 -25.94
C ALA A 28 26.10 13.00 -25.78
N THR A 29 25.37 12.02 -25.26
CA THR A 29 23.99 12.22 -24.79
C THR A 29 24.04 13.12 -23.55
N THR A 30 23.51 14.34 -23.65
CA THR A 30 23.40 15.28 -22.53
C THR A 30 22.35 14.75 -21.53
N PHE A 31 22.69 14.64 -20.25
CA PHE A 31 21.76 14.27 -19.17
C PHE A 31 20.89 15.50 -18.80
N PRO A 32 19.58 15.35 -18.51
CA PRO A 32 18.74 16.47 -18.11
C PRO A 32 19.21 17.12 -16.80
N SER A 33 18.86 18.39 -16.58
CA SER A 33 19.14 19.08 -15.33
C SER A 33 18.40 18.39 -14.16
N LEU A 34 18.88 18.52 -12.92
CA LEU A 34 18.23 17.88 -11.76
C LEU A 34 16.80 18.38 -11.48
N ILE A 35 16.45 19.59 -11.94
CA ILE A 35 15.09 20.14 -11.80
C ILE A 35 14.12 19.56 -12.84
N ASP A 36 14.66 19.01 -13.94
CA ASP A 36 13.88 18.42 -15.04
C ASP A 36 14.00 16.88 -15.10
N ALA A 37 14.99 16.30 -14.42
CA ALA A 37 15.22 14.86 -14.41
C ALA A 37 14.06 14.11 -13.72
N THR A 38 13.53 13.11 -14.43
CA THR A 38 12.51 12.16 -13.96
C THR A 38 13.13 10.97 -13.22
N CYS A 39 12.31 10.11 -12.60
CA CYS A 39 12.79 8.88 -11.97
C CYS A 39 13.54 7.99 -12.97
N GLU A 40 13.00 7.88 -14.18
CA GLU A 40 13.54 7.06 -15.27
C GLU A 40 14.89 7.60 -15.74
N ASP A 41 15.02 8.93 -15.86
CA ASP A 41 16.31 9.56 -16.17
C ASP A 41 17.33 9.27 -15.07
N LEU A 42 16.96 9.49 -13.80
CA LEU A 42 17.85 9.26 -12.67
C LEU A 42 18.28 7.79 -12.56
N SER A 43 17.35 6.84 -12.70
CA SER A 43 17.65 5.40 -12.72
C SER A 43 18.58 5.05 -13.87
N SER A 44 18.27 5.51 -15.10
CA SER A 44 19.11 5.29 -16.27
C SER A 44 20.51 5.89 -16.09
N GLY A 45 20.61 7.07 -15.47
CA GLY A 45 21.87 7.71 -15.14
C GLY A 45 22.73 6.89 -14.17
N LEU A 46 22.12 6.34 -13.12
CA LEU A 46 22.79 5.47 -12.15
C LEU A 46 23.21 4.13 -12.79
N GLU A 47 22.33 3.50 -13.58
CA GLU A 47 22.61 2.25 -14.30
C GLU A 47 23.76 2.40 -15.31
N ARG A 48 23.76 3.51 -16.06
CA ARG A 48 24.80 3.87 -17.02
C ARG A 48 26.04 4.45 -16.37
N ARG A 49 26.05 4.62 -15.04
CA ARG A 49 27.14 5.18 -14.23
C ARG A 49 27.56 6.58 -14.70
N LEU A 50 26.59 7.40 -15.09
CA LEU A 50 26.82 8.83 -15.38
C LEU A 50 27.10 9.63 -14.10
N PHE A 51 26.57 9.16 -12.98
CA PHE A 51 26.82 9.62 -11.63
C PHE A 51 26.52 8.47 -10.64
N THR A 52 26.96 8.66 -9.40
CA THR A 52 26.68 7.81 -8.24
C THR A 52 25.53 8.36 -7.41
N SER A 53 24.94 7.56 -6.52
CA SER A 53 23.94 8.03 -5.55
C SER A 53 24.52 9.08 -4.60
N VAL A 54 25.82 8.99 -4.26
CA VAL A 54 26.53 10.04 -3.51
C VAL A 54 26.54 11.36 -4.28
N GLU A 55 26.90 11.34 -5.57
CA GLU A 55 26.90 12.54 -6.42
C GLU A 55 25.49 13.09 -6.67
N LEU A 56 24.47 12.23 -6.59
CA LEU A 56 23.06 12.62 -6.70
C LEU A 56 22.47 13.17 -5.38
N THR A 57 23.21 13.14 -4.26
CA THR A 57 22.69 13.72 -3.01
C THR A 57 22.50 15.23 -3.16
N TYR A 58 21.24 15.67 -3.24
CA TYR A 58 20.79 17.05 -3.50
C TYR A 58 21.25 18.10 -2.44
N LEU A 59 22.17 17.75 -1.54
CA LEU A 59 22.61 18.56 -0.40
C LEU A 59 23.17 19.92 -0.81
N ALA A 60 23.98 19.98 -1.87
CA ALA A 60 24.53 21.25 -2.37
C ALA A 60 23.42 22.22 -2.82
N ARG A 61 22.39 21.72 -3.52
CA ARG A 61 21.23 22.55 -3.91
C ARG A 61 20.44 23.01 -2.71
N ILE A 62 20.29 22.18 -1.67
CA ILE A 62 19.62 22.57 -0.43
C ILE A 62 20.38 23.74 0.22
N GLU A 63 21.70 23.65 0.33
CA GLU A 63 22.52 24.72 0.92
C GLU A 63 22.40 26.06 0.16
N GLN A 64 22.24 26.04 -1.16
CA GLN A 64 22.12 27.26 -1.98
C GLN A 64 20.82 28.05 -1.74
N VAL A 65 19.71 27.37 -1.46
CA VAL A 65 18.38 28.01 -1.47
C VAL A 65 17.64 27.97 -0.13
N ASN A 66 17.95 27.01 0.75
CA ASN A 66 17.12 26.77 1.94
C ASN A 66 17.15 27.91 2.96
N ASP A 67 18.22 28.72 2.98
CA ASP A 67 18.29 29.94 3.81
C ASP A 67 17.27 31.02 3.40
N LYS A 68 16.71 30.93 2.18
CA LYS A 68 15.68 31.86 1.68
C LYS A 68 14.27 31.31 1.80
N VAL A 69 14.11 29.99 1.65
CA VAL A 69 12.77 29.35 1.56
C VAL A 69 12.41 28.51 2.78
N HIS A 70 13.37 28.17 3.66
CA HIS A 70 13.19 27.45 4.92
C HIS A 70 12.33 26.16 4.82
N CYS A 71 12.46 25.44 3.70
CA CYS A 71 11.64 24.28 3.40
C CYS A 71 12.19 22.95 3.96
N VAL A 72 13.50 22.87 4.26
CA VAL A 72 14.17 21.72 4.88
C VAL A 72 14.56 22.08 6.31
N THR A 73 14.11 21.28 7.28
CA THR A 73 14.37 21.50 8.72
C THR A 73 15.54 20.69 9.23
N GLU A 74 15.72 19.47 8.71
CA GLU A 74 16.75 18.55 9.15
C GLU A 74 17.33 17.82 7.95
N ILE A 75 18.65 17.80 7.83
CA ILE A 75 19.35 16.90 6.92
C ILE A 75 19.65 15.60 7.66
N ASN A 76 19.44 14.47 6.99
CA ASN A 76 19.86 13.18 7.51
C ASN A 76 21.40 13.13 7.50
N PRO A 77 22.07 13.09 8.69
CA PRO A 77 23.53 13.12 8.75
C PRO A 77 24.18 11.89 8.11
N ASP A 78 23.40 10.82 7.92
CA ASP A 78 23.86 9.57 7.35
C ASP A 78 23.52 9.46 5.85
N ALA A 79 22.92 10.50 5.24
CA ALA A 79 22.49 10.46 3.84
C ALA A 79 23.62 10.12 2.86
N LEU A 80 24.81 10.70 3.04
CA LEU A 80 25.97 10.42 2.18
C LEU A 80 26.52 9.01 2.41
N GLU A 81 26.51 8.53 3.64
CA GLU A 81 26.99 7.20 4.00
C GLU A 81 26.05 6.12 3.46
N ILE A 82 24.74 6.32 3.63
CA ILE A 82 23.69 5.49 3.04
C ILE A 82 23.81 5.52 1.52
N ALA A 83 23.95 6.69 0.89
CA ALA A 83 24.12 6.78 -0.56
C ALA A 83 25.37 6.02 -1.05
N ALA A 84 26.49 6.12 -0.31
CA ALA A 84 27.71 5.40 -0.63
C ALA A 84 27.55 3.88 -0.44
N GLU A 85 26.80 3.46 0.58
CA GLU A 85 26.41 2.06 0.75
C GLU A 85 25.53 1.63 -0.42
N LEU A 86 24.51 2.39 -0.80
CA LEU A 86 23.65 2.11 -1.97
C LEU A 86 24.44 1.97 -3.27
N ASP A 87 25.52 2.71 -3.44
CA ASP A 87 26.39 2.58 -4.61
C ASP A 87 27.24 1.30 -4.56
N ARG A 88 27.76 0.93 -3.39
CA ARG A 88 28.44 -0.38 -3.17
C ARG A 88 27.48 -1.54 -3.37
N GLU A 89 26.30 -1.40 -2.81
CA GLU A 89 25.17 -2.31 -2.88
C GLU A 89 24.62 -2.41 -4.31
N ARG A 90 24.58 -1.34 -5.10
CA ARG A 90 24.24 -1.42 -6.54
C ARG A 90 25.33 -2.16 -7.32
N ALA A 91 26.59 -2.09 -6.87
CA ALA A 91 27.67 -2.91 -7.41
C ALA A 91 27.65 -4.37 -6.92
N ALA A 92 26.95 -4.68 -5.81
CA ALA A 92 26.95 -5.98 -5.13
C ALA A 92 25.58 -6.71 -5.02
N GLY A 93 24.47 -6.04 -5.32
CA GLY A 93 23.10 -6.58 -5.43
C GLY A 93 22.13 -6.51 -4.24
N ASN A 94 22.28 -5.69 -3.18
CA ASN A 94 21.31 -5.64 -2.03
C ASN A 94 21.32 -4.30 -1.30
N ILE A 95 20.19 -3.71 -0.85
CA ILE A 95 20.12 -2.30 -0.35
C ILE A 95 19.48 -2.05 1.06
N ARG A 96 20.04 -1.23 2.01
CA ARG A 96 19.36 -0.60 3.23
C ARG A 96 20.01 0.67 3.90
N GLY A 97 19.25 1.47 4.69
CA GLY A 97 19.76 2.59 5.56
C GLY A 97 18.77 3.16 6.62
N GLN A 98 19.19 4.09 7.53
CA GLN A 98 18.41 4.66 8.68
C GLN A 98 18.13 6.21 8.65
N VAL A 99 17.17 6.71 9.46
CA VAL A 99 16.78 8.15 9.66
C VAL A 99 16.20 8.40 11.08
N ALA A 100 16.36 9.62 11.61
CA ALA A 100 15.98 10.08 12.95
C ALA A 100 14.50 10.54 13.18
N CYS A 101 14.14 10.82 14.45
CA CYS A 101 12.79 10.91 15.07
C CYS A 101 11.86 12.10 14.67
N PRO A 102 10.52 11.92 14.54
CA PRO A 102 9.51 12.97 14.27
C PRO A 102 9.42 14.10 15.32
N ARG A 103 9.10 15.33 14.87
CA ARG A 103 8.99 16.55 15.73
C ARG A 103 7.73 17.41 15.51
N ALA A 104 6.90 17.15 14.50
CA ALA A 104 5.70 17.95 14.16
C ALA A 104 5.90 19.49 14.10
N GLY A 105 7.13 19.95 13.82
CA GLY A 105 7.49 21.37 13.86
C GLY A 105 7.56 22.01 15.26
N SER A 106 7.43 21.23 16.33
CA SER A 106 7.36 21.69 17.72
C SER A 106 8.63 21.36 18.52
N TRP A 107 8.98 22.27 19.43
CA TRP A 107 10.02 22.04 20.42
C TRP A 107 9.57 21.11 21.55
N ILE A 108 8.27 20.89 21.73
CA ILE A 108 7.74 19.98 22.75
C ILE A 108 8.13 18.53 22.48
N LEU A 109 8.26 18.13 21.21
CA LEU A 109 8.76 16.82 20.81
C LEU A 109 10.28 16.79 20.56
N TYR A 110 11.00 17.85 20.91
CA TYR A 110 12.44 17.89 20.74
C TYR A 110 13.12 16.81 21.60
N GLY A 111 13.86 15.93 20.96
CA GLY A 111 14.53 14.80 21.62
C GLY A 111 13.62 13.60 21.93
N ALA A 112 12.33 13.65 21.57
CA ALA A 112 11.48 12.46 21.61
C ALA A 112 12.08 11.35 20.74
N LYS A 113 11.76 10.08 21.04
CA LYS A 113 12.15 8.93 20.22
C LYS A 113 10.96 7.99 20.02
N VAL A 114 10.68 7.69 18.76
CA VAL A 114 9.73 6.66 18.36
C VAL A 114 10.35 5.26 18.56
N PRO A 115 9.54 4.23 18.84
CA PRO A 115 10.06 2.88 19.11
C PRO A 115 10.51 2.17 17.83
N ARG A 116 10.10 2.66 16.67
CA ARG A 116 10.39 2.12 15.33
C ARG A 116 10.17 3.20 14.28
N ASP A 117 10.62 2.95 13.05
CA ASP A 117 10.28 3.80 11.91
C ASP A 117 8.79 3.76 11.61
N ALA A 118 8.28 4.85 11.03
CA ALA A 118 6.95 4.84 10.43
C ALA A 118 6.83 3.77 9.34
N GLY A 119 5.66 3.18 9.17
CA GLY A 119 5.43 2.09 8.20
C GLY A 119 5.88 2.47 6.77
N VAL A 120 5.57 3.69 6.35
CA VAL A 120 6.00 4.24 5.04
C VAL A 120 7.52 4.42 4.93
N VAL A 121 8.19 4.81 6.02
CA VAL A 121 9.66 4.96 6.05
C VAL A 121 10.34 3.60 5.99
N THR A 122 9.80 2.61 6.69
CA THR A 122 10.25 1.21 6.62
C THR A 122 10.20 0.70 5.17
N ARG A 123 9.11 0.99 4.45
CA ARG A 123 8.95 0.60 3.05
C ARG A 123 9.90 1.35 2.11
N LEU A 124 10.05 2.66 2.25
CA LEU A 124 11.01 3.43 1.44
C LEU A 124 12.44 2.89 1.59
N ARG A 125 12.84 2.52 2.81
CA ARG A 125 14.15 1.90 3.06
C ARG A 125 14.26 0.52 2.44
N ALA A 126 13.21 -0.30 2.53
CA ALA A 126 13.16 -1.60 1.86
C ALA A 126 13.20 -1.47 0.33
N ALA A 127 12.68 -0.38 -0.22
CA ALA A 127 12.75 -0.04 -1.64
C ALA A 127 14.10 0.60 -2.05
N GLY A 128 15.00 0.86 -1.09
CA GLY A 128 16.32 1.42 -1.34
C GLY A 128 16.37 2.90 -1.68
N VAL A 129 15.43 3.66 -1.15
CA VAL A 129 15.40 5.12 -1.28
C VAL A 129 16.32 5.77 -0.25
N VAL A 130 17.19 6.68 -0.69
CA VAL A 130 17.96 7.56 0.20
C VAL A 130 17.04 8.66 0.73
N ILE A 131 16.78 8.64 2.04
CA ILE A 131 16.02 9.70 2.70
C ILE A 131 16.98 10.83 3.07
N LEU A 132 16.87 11.94 2.34
CA LEU A 132 17.77 13.10 2.47
C LEU A 132 17.59 13.87 3.79
N GLY A 133 16.38 13.88 4.35
CA GLY A 133 16.07 14.71 5.50
C GLY A 133 14.58 14.88 5.74
N LYS A 134 14.24 15.93 6.49
CA LYS A 134 12.87 16.32 6.83
C LYS A 134 12.58 17.72 6.33
N THR A 135 11.37 17.90 5.86
CA THR A 135 10.85 19.18 5.41
C THR A 135 10.15 19.90 6.55
N ASN A 136 10.01 21.22 6.41
CA ASN A 136 9.21 22.03 7.30
C ASN A 136 7.72 21.83 7.00
N MET A 137 6.87 22.17 7.96
CA MET A 137 5.42 22.03 7.86
C MET A 137 4.70 23.14 8.63
N CYS A 138 3.40 23.30 8.38
CA CYS A 138 2.54 23.96 9.36
C CYS A 138 2.61 23.15 10.65
N GLN A 139 2.99 23.78 11.76
CA GLN A 139 3.16 23.08 13.01
C GLN A 139 1.90 22.29 13.42
N TRP A 140 2.09 21.07 13.90
CA TRP A 140 0.99 20.15 14.23
C TRP A 140 0.00 19.97 13.09
N ALA A 141 0.53 19.83 11.87
CA ALA A 141 -0.24 19.70 10.63
C ALA A 141 -1.26 20.84 10.40
N GLY A 142 -1.00 22.03 10.95
CA GLY A 142 -1.93 23.17 10.86
C GLY A 142 -3.07 23.13 11.89
N TYR A 143 -3.17 22.09 12.71
CA TYR A 143 -4.28 21.87 13.63
C TYR A 143 -4.08 22.52 15.01
N ARG A 144 -3.26 23.58 15.10
CA ARG A 144 -2.96 24.30 16.35
C ARG A 144 -3.87 25.51 16.59
N CYS A 145 -4.18 26.28 15.55
CA CYS A 145 -4.89 27.56 15.67
C CYS A 145 -5.82 27.80 14.48
N LYS A 146 -6.83 28.66 14.66
CA LYS A 146 -7.85 28.97 13.63
C LYS A 146 -7.33 29.70 12.39
N LYS A 147 -6.21 30.41 12.52
CA LYS A 147 -5.52 31.11 11.44
C LYS A 147 -4.03 30.76 11.48
N PRO A 148 -3.65 29.54 11.06
CA PRO A 148 -2.24 29.17 11.01
C PRO A 148 -1.54 29.99 9.92
N SER A 149 -0.35 30.51 10.21
CA SER A 149 0.55 30.96 9.14
C SER A 149 1.02 29.72 8.40
N SER A 150 0.48 29.46 7.21
CA SER A 150 0.82 28.21 6.51
C SER A 150 2.32 28.16 6.19
N GLY A 151 2.94 26.99 6.38
CA GLY A 151 4.38 26.80 6.24
C GLY A 151 5.21 27.25 7.44
N TRP A 152 4.60 27.78 8.51
CA TRP A 152 5.30 28.15 9.74
C TRP A 152 5.37 26.99 10.75
N SER A 153 6.54 26.81 11.35
CA SER A 153 6.66 26.08 12.62
C SER A 153 7.68 26.72 13.56
N ALA A 154 7.51 26.50 14.87
CA ALA A 154 8.45 26.99 15.87
C ALA A 154 9.88 26.44 15.68
N HIS A 155 10.00 25.24 15.12
CA HIS A 155 11.29 24.61 14.87
C HIS A 155 11.92 25.08 13.55
N GLY A 156 11.13 25.12 12.47
CA GLY A 156 11.63 25.36 11.11
C GLY A 156 11.51 26.80 10.62
N GLY A 157 10.83 27.68 11.36
CA GLY A 157 10.52 29.02 10.90
C GLY A 157 9.45 29.03 9.80
N GLN A 158 9.39 30.12 9.03
CA GLN A 158 8.42 30.32 7.95
C GLN A 158 8.97 29.80 6.62
N THR A 159 8.31 28.81 6.04
CA THR A 159 8.56 28.35 4.67
C THR A 159 7.98 29.34 3.65
N PHE A 160 8.64 29.56 2.52
CA PHE A 160 8.12 30.37 1.41
C PHE A 160 8.15 29.61 0.09
N ALA A 161 7.09 29.76 -0.70
CA ALA A 161 7.05 29.21 -2.06
C ALA A 161 7.84 30.06 -3.06
N PRO A 162 8.37 29.48 -4.16
CA PRO A 162 9.41 30.11 -4.94
C PRO A 162 8.92 30.95 -6.15
N TYR A 163 7.61 31.18 -6.31
CA TYR A 163 7.10 31.94 -7.48
C TYR A 163 6.96 33.44 -7.21
N TYR A 164 6.71 33.84 -5.96
CA TYR A 164 6.69 35.24 -5.55
C TYR A 164 7.38 35.43 -4.18
N GLU A 165 8.04 36.55 -3.96
CA GLU A 165 8.72 36.82 -2.67
C GLU A 165 7.70 36.85 -1.53
N SER A 166 7.99 36.15 -0.44
CA SER A 166 7.07 35.93 0.68
C SER A 166 5.76 35.22 0.29
N GLN A 167 5.74 34.45 -0.80
CA GLN A 167 4.58 33.64 -1.17
C GLN A 167 4.31 32.55 -0.13
N GLU A 168 3.03 32.39 0.22
CA GLU A 168 2.55 31.32 1.06
C GLU A 168 2.75 29.96 0.35
N PRO A 169 3.40 28.98 1.00
CA PRO A 169 3.54 27.63 0.45
C PRO A 169 2.27 26.79 0.62
N CYS A 170 1.23 27.35 1.25
CA CYS A 170 0.13 26.64 1.86
C CYS A 170 0.65 25.53 2.82
N GLY A 171 -0.14 24.51 3.09
CA GLY A 171 0.29 23.43 3.95
C GLY A 171 -0.84 22.45 4.29
N SER A 172 -0.60 21.53 5.20
CA SER A 172 0.56 21.50 6.10
C SER A 172 1.89 21.05 5.49
N SER A 173 1.89 20.31 4.37
CA SER A 173 3.11 19.78 3.73
C SER A 173 3.85 20.80 2.83
N GLY A 174 3.85 22.09 3.20
CA GLY A 174 4.42 23.18 2.40
C GLY A 174 5.91 23.00 2.09
N GLY A 175 6.71 22.56 3.07
CA GLY A 175 8.14 22.32 2.85
C GLY A 175 8.40 21.19 1.85
N SER A 176 7.58 20.13 1.86
CA SER A 176 7.67 19.03 0.89
C SER A 176 7.41 19.49 -0.54
N ALA A 177 6.37 20.30 -0.75
CA ALA A 177 6.06 20.83 -2.07
C ALA A 177 7.12 21.78 -2.61
N VAL A 178 7.63 22.70 -1.77
CA VAL A 178 8.69 23.64 -2.15
C VAL A 178 10.01 22.91 -2.44
N ALA A 179 10.37 21.90 -1.65
CA ALA A 179 11.57 21.11 -1.88
C ALA A 179 11.54 20.36 -3.23
N VAL A 180 10.40 19.77 -3.58
CA VAL A 180 10.20 19.09 -4.87
C VAL A 180 10.24 20.08 -6.03
N ASP A 181 9.60 21.24 -5.87
CA ASP A 181 9.54 22.27 -6.92
C ASP A 181 10.93 22.80 -7.29
N LEU A 182 11.76 23.09 -6.28
CA LEU A 182 13.13 23.58 -6.47
C LEU A 182 14.13 22.50 -6.90
N GLY A 183 13.68 21.24 -7.02
CA GLY A 183 14.53 20.09 -7.32
C GLY A 183 15.58 19.87 -6.22
N LEU A 184 15.13 19.90 -4.95
CA LEU A 184 15.93 19.57 -3.76
C LEU A 184 15.76 18.11 -3.33
N ALA A 185 14.79 17.43 -3.92
CA ALA A 185 14.58 15.99 -3.84
C ALA A 185 13.89 15.53 -5.12
N PHE A 186 13.99 14.23 -5.41
CA PHE A 186 13.25 13.60 -6.50
C PHE A 186 11.73 13.64 -6.25
N ALA A 187 11.32 13.17 -5.07
CA ALA A 187 9.95 13.21 -4.56
C ALA A 187 9.99 13.46 -3.05
N ALA A 188 8.85 13.85 -2.48
CA ALA A 188 8.69 14.01 -1.04
C ALA A 188 7.40 13.34 -0.57
N LEU A 189 7.38 12.94 0.70
CA LEU A 189 6.14 12.55 1.37
C LEU A 189 5.45 13.79 1.95
N GLY A 190 4.13 13.74 1.98
CA GLY A 190 3.30 14.68 2.74
C GLY A 190 2.21 13.91 3.47
N THR A 191 1.57 14.56 4.45
CA THR A 191 0.44 14.00 5.18
C THR A 191 -0.78 14.85 4.95
N GLU A 192 -1.92 14.23 4.67
CA GLU A 192 -3.17 14.93 4.47
C GLU A 192 -4.27 14.40 5.38
N THR A 193 -4.80 15.29 6.21
CA THR A 193 -6.09 15.16 6.89
C THR A 193 -7.16 15.79 6.01
N ASP A 194 -6.97 17.07 5.69
CA ASP A 194 -7.74 17.82 4.71
C ASP A 194 -6.80 18.80 3.98
N GLY A 195 -6.67 18.64 2.67
CA GLY A 195 -5.92 19.50 1.74
C GLY A 195 -4.40 19.59 1.91
N SER A 196 -3.84 19.03 2.97
CA SER A 196 -2.45 19.22 3.41
C SER A 196 -1.35 18.61 2.53
N VAL A 197 -1.69 17.87 1.47
CA VAL A 197 -0.82 17.44 0.37
C VAL A 197 -1.18 18.20 -0.90
N VAL A 198 -2.47 18.29 -1.27
CA VAL A 198 -2.87 18.86 -2.56
C VAL A 198 -2.78 20.39 -2.62
N TRP A 199 -3.12 21.10 -1.55
CA TRP A 199 -3.02 22.56 -1.53
C TRP A 199 -1.56 23.05 -1.62
N PRO A 200 -0.59 22.52 -0.85
CA PRO A 200 0.80 22.93 -1.03
C PRO A 200 1.37 22.49 -2.38
N ALA A 201 0.93 21.35 -2.93
CA ALA A 201 1.33 20.90 -4.26
C ALA A 201 0.89 21.89 -5.35
N GLN A 202 -0.38 22.32 -5.37
CA GLN A 202 -0.83 23.31 -6.35
C GLN A 202 -0.08 24.65 -6.23
N ARG A 203 0.20 25.11 -5.00
CA ARG A 203 0.88 26.39 -4.74
C ARG A 203 2.37 26.38 -5.06
N SER A 204 2.95 25.19 -5.19
CA SER A 204 4.31 24.99 -5.67
C SER A 204 4.36 24.51 -7.12
N GLY A 205 3.23 24.43 -7.82
CA GLY A 205 3.18 24.03 -9.23
C GLY A 205 3.72 22.60 -9.46
N VAL A 206 3.42 21.69 -8.54
CA VAL A 206 3.82 20.28 -8.56
C VAL A 206 2.61 19.37 -8.38
N VAL A 207 2.79 18.07 -8.57
CA VAL A 207 1.74 17.06 -8.42
C VAL A 207 1.66 16.62 -6.96
N GLY A 208 0.45 16.48 -6.45
CA GLY A 208 0.17 15.90 -5.13
C GLY A 208 -0.85 14.77 -5.23
N ILE A 209 -0.54 13.61 -4.63
CA ILE A 209 -1.46 12.48 -4.53
C ILE A 209 -1.79 12.26 -3.06
N LYS A 210 -3.06 12.48 -2.71
CA LYS A 210 -3.65 12.00 -1.45
C LYS A 210 -4.31 10.65 -1.75
N PRO A 211 -3.78 9.53 -1.26
CA PRO A 211 -4.37 8.25 -1.57
C PRO A 211 -5.60 7.98 -0.68
N THR A 212 -6.32 6.91 -1.01
CA THR A 212 -7.40 6.37 -0.17
C THR A 212 -6.88 6.15 1.26
N VAL A 213 -7.67 6.51 2.27
CA VAL A 213 -7.30 6.27 3.67
C VAL A 213 -7.15 4.77 3.90
N GLY A 214 -5.95 4.36 4.34
CA GLY A 214 -5.55 2.96 4.46
C GLY A 214 -4.69 2.43 3.31
N MET A 215 -4.55 3.14 2.18
CA MET A 215 -3.67 2.71 1.09
C MET A 215 -2.19 2.71 1.54
N THR A 216 -1.82 3.70 2.35
CA THR A 216 -0.50 3.85 2.95
C THR A 216 -0.61 3.76 4.48
N SER A 217 0.41 3.20 5.12
CA SER A 217 0.45 3.08 6.58
C SER A 217 0.62 4.44 7.25
N ARG A 218 -0.05 4.63 8.38
CA ARG A 218 0.09 5.83 9.24
C ARG A 218 0.74 5.48 10.57
N ASP A 219 1.27 4.26 10.71
CA ASP A 219 2.03 3.84 11.89
C ASP A 219 3.17 4.81 12.17
N MET A 220 3.30 5.24 13.42
CA MET A 220 4.25 6.25 13.91
C MET A 220 4.29 7.58 13.12
N VAL A 221 3.20 7.95 12.45
CA VAL A 221 2.95 9.31 11.96
C VAL A 221 2.20 10.07 13.05
N VAL A 222 2.59 11.32 13.33
CA VAL A 222 1.87 12.17 14.31
C VAL A 222 0.45 12.41 13.78
N PRO A 223 -0.60 11.96 14.48
CA PRO A 223 -1.95 11.92 13.91
C PRO A 223 -2.74 13.21 14.17
N ILE A 224 -3.74 13.46 13.32
CA ILE A 224 -4.87 14.36 13.57
C ILE A 224 -6.17 13.54 13.62
N SER A 225 -6.51 12.82 12.57
CA SER A 225 -7.73 12.01 12.48
C SER A 225 -7.48 10.68 11.80
N GLU A 226 -7.64 9.57 12.55
CA GLU A 226 -7.46 8.21 12.01
C GLU A 226 -8.41 7.87 10.85
N ARG A 227 -9.47 8.66 10.62
CA ARG A 227 -10.44 8.48 9.52
C ARG A 227 -10.10 9.25 8.26
N MET A 228 -9.28 10.29 8.37
CA MET A 228 -9.01 11.24 7.29
C MET A 228 -7.53 11.25 6.91
N ASP A 229 -6.65 11.02 7.90
CA ASP A 229 -5.21 11.03 7.73
C ASP A 229 -4.77 9.99 6.71
N SER A 230 -3.89 10.43 5.82
CA SER A 230 -3.23 9.60 4.82
C SER A 230 -1.82 10.13 4.54
N VAL A 231 -0.87 9.24 4.29
CA VAL A 231 0.46 9.64 3.81
C VAL A 231 0.44 9.63 2.29
N GLY A 232 0.54 10.81 1.70
CA GLY A 232 0.57 11.03 0.27
C GLY A 232 1.96 11.35 -0.27
N THR A 233 2.02 11.55 -1.58
CA THR A 233 3.27 11.83 -2.29
C THR A 233 3.19 13.11 -3.10
N ILE A 234 4.31 13.82 -3.15
CA ILE A 234 4.48 15.05 -3.91
C ILE A 234 5.69 14.87 -4.84
N ALA A 235 5.51 15.11 -6.13
CA ALA A 235 6.56 15.02 -7.14
C ALA A 235 6.33 16.04 -8.28
N ARG A 236 7.33 16.24 -9.14
CA ARG A 236 7.22 17.18 -10.27
C ARG A 236 6.34 16.66 -11.40
N THR A 237 6.20 15.35 -11.52
CA THR A 237 5.36 14.69 -12.54
C THR A 237 4.41 13.68 -11.89
N VAL A 238 3.30 13.36 -12.57
CA VAL A 238 2.33 12.36 -12.08
C VAL A 238 2.98 10.99 -11.96
N ARG A 239 3.80 10.61 -12.95
CA ARG A 239 4.46 9.31 -12.94
C ARG A 239 5.46 9.19 -11.78
N ASP A 240 6.22 10.24 -11.49
CA ASP A 240 7.16 10.24 -10.37
C ASP A 240 6.44 10.14 -9.02
N ALA A 241 5.30 10.83 -8.88
CA ALA A 241 4.45 10.72 -7.69
C ALA A 241 3.89 9.28 -7.56
N ALA A 242 3.47 8.67 -8.67
CA ALA A 242 2.98 7.29 -8.69
C ALA A 242 4.08 6.28 -8.30
N TYR A 243 5.32 6.44 -8.78
CA TYR A 243 6.47 5.61 -8.35
C TYR A 243 6.69 5.72 -6.84
N ALA A 244 6.72 6.95 -6.30
CA ALA A 244 6.90 7.17 -4.87
C ALA A 244 5.76 6.56 -4.05
N LEU A 245 4.51 6.68 -4.52
CA LEU A 245 3.35 6.15 -3.82
C LEU A 245 3.32 4.62 -3.85
N GLN A 246 3.62 4.02 -5.01
CA GLN A 246 3.73 2.57 -5.17
C GLN A 246 4.72 1.97 -4.16
N ALA A 247 5.83 2.66 -3.90
CA ALA A 247 6.85 2.21 -2.96
C ALA A 247 6.40 2.19 -1.50
N ILE A 248 5.35 2.96 -1.12
CA ILE A 248 4.88 3.06 0.27
C ILE A 248 3.49 2.44 0.50
N THR A 249 2.79 2.07 -0.56
CA THR A 249 1.48 1.40 -0.51
C THR A 249 1.62 -0.02 0.03
N GLY A 250 0.65 -0.45 0.83
CA GLY A 250 0.49 -1.84 1.23
C GLY A 250 0.01 -2.05 2.67
N PRO A 251 -0.29 -3.31 3.04
CA PRO A 251 -0.79 -3.67 4.36
C PRO A 251 0.28 -3.51 5.44
N ASP A 252 -0.10 -2.94 6.57
CA ASP A 252 0.71 -2.78 7.77
C ASP A 252 -0.07 -3.28 8.99
N PRO A 253 0.41 -4.31 9.71
CA PRO A 253 -0.27 -4.83 10.89
C PRO A 253 -0.38 -3.81 12.04
N ASN A 254 0.44 -2.76 12.05
CA ASN A 254 0.37 -1.70 13.06
C ASN A 254 -0.68 -0.63 12.70
N ASP A 255 -1.25 -0.68 11.50
CA ASP A 255 -2.30 0.23 11.06
C ASP A 255 -3.49 -0.54 10.48
N GLY A 256 -4.52 -0.72 11.31
CA GLY A 256 -5.72 -1.49 10.96
C GLY A 256 -6.51 -0.98 9.75
N TYR A 257 -6.37 0.29 9.35
CA TYR A 257 -7.04 0.78 8.14
C TYR A 257 -6.45 0.19 6.87
N THR A 258 -5.18 -0.22 6.90
CA THR A 258 -4.54 -0.82 5.73
C THR A 258 -5.14 -2.18 5.36
N ALA A 259 -5.81 -2.84 6.31
CA ALA A 259 -6.57 -4.05 6.06
C ALA A 259 -7.92 -3.80 5.36
N LEU A 260 -8.39 -2.55 5.31
CA LEU A 260 -9.64 -2.17 4.63
C LEU A 260 -9.46 -1.98 3.12
N VAL A 261 -8.21 -1.86 2.65
CA VAL A 261 -7.89 -1.77 1.23
C VAL A 261 -7.80 -3.18 0.64
N PRO A 262 -8.68 -3.56 -0.30
CA PRO A 262 -8.85 -4.94 -0.73
C PRO A 262 -7.68 -5.45 -1.57
N THR A 263 -7.08 -4.58 -2.37
CA THR A 263 -5.94 -4.90 -3.25
C THR A 263 -5.04 -3.68 -3.40
N THR A 264 -3.74 -3.93 -3.53
CA THR A 264 -2.77 -2.88 -3.88
C THR A 264 -2.79 -2.68 -5.39
N PRO A 265 -3.21 -1.51 -5.91
CA PRO A 265 -3.19 -1.26 -7.33
C PRO A 265 -1.76 -1.04 -7.84
N ASP A 266 -1.57 -1.27 -9.15
CA ASP A 266 -0.36 -0.83 -9.87
C ASP A 266 -0.57 0.60 -10.37
N LEU A 267 -0.07 1.55 -9.59
CA LEU A 267 -0.24 2.99 -9.84
C LEU A 267 0.62 3.46 -11.01
N VAL A 268 1.78 2.84 -11.22
CA VAL A 268 2.70 3.21 -12.30
C VAL A 268 2.16 2.73 -13.64
N ALA A 269 1.64 1.50 -13.70
CA ALA A 269 1.00 0.97 -14.91
C ALA A 269 -0.26 1.76 -15.31
N ALA A 270 -0.87 2.50 -14.39
CA ALA A 270 -2.00 3.36 -14.67
C ALA A 270 -1.63 4.63 -15.45
N CYS A 271 -0.35 5.03 -15.50
CA CYS A 271 0.13 6.20 -16.25
C CYS A 271 0.09 5.99 -17.78
N LYS A 272 -1.12 5.97 -18.35
CA LYS A 272 -1.41 5.79 -19.77
C LYS A 272 -1.89 7.09 -20.41
N GLU A 273 -1.38 7.42 -21.59
CA GLU A 273 -1.71 8.68 -22.29
C GLU A 273 -3.18 8.73 -22.76
N ASP A 274 -3.83 7.58 -22.94
CA ASP A 274 -5.21 7.46 -23.42
C ASP A 274 -6.24 7.30 -22.29
N ALA A 275 -5.84 7.43 -21.01
CA ALA A 275 -6.72 7.22 -19.85
C ALA A 275 -7.95 8.15 -19.80
N LEU A 276 -7.93 9.29 -20.50
CA LEU A 276 -9.09 10.18 -20.61
C LEU A 276 -10.17 9.65 -21.55
N ARG A 277 -9.84 8.76 -22.49
CA ARG A 277 -10.76 8.29 -23.53
C ARG A 277 -11.91 7.48 -22.91
N GLY A 278 -13.13 7.98 -23.08
CA GLY A 278 -14.34 7.33 -22.57
C GLY A 278 -14.56 7.54 -21.07
N SER A 279 -13.70 8.30 -20.39
CA SER A 279 -13.90 8.67 -18.99
C SER A 279 -15.11 9.61 -18.83
N ARG A 280 -15.81 9.49 -17.70
CA ARG A 280 -16.97 10.31 -17.36
C ARG A 280 -16.61 11.17 -16.15
N ILE A 281 -16.51 12.47 -16.36
CA ILE A 281 -16.00 13.42 -15.37
C ILE A 281 -17.12 14.33 -14.89
N GLY A 282 -17.47 14.22 -13.61
CA GLY A 282 -18.46 15.08 -12.96
C GLY A 282 -17.88 16.44 -12.60
N VAL A 283 -18.68 17.50 -12.72
CA VAL A 283 -18.31 18.86 -12.28
C VAL A 283 -19.43 19.46 -11.42
N PRO A 284 -19.21 19.63 -10.10
CA PRO A 284 -20.23 20.12 -9.18
C PRO A 284 -20.26 21.66 -9.14
N TRP A 285 -20.81 22.28 -10.19
CA TRP A 285 -20.83 23.74 -10.31
C TRP A 285 -21.57 24.44 -9.18
N ASN A 286 -22.51 23.76 -8.52
CA ASN A 286 -23.28 24.30 -7.40
C ASN A 286 -22.39 24.66 -6.21
N VAL A 287 -21.40 23.82 -5.87
CA VAL A 287 -20.46 24.11 -4.78
C VAL A 287 -19.28 24.98 -5.25
N ILE A 288 -18.84 24.81 -6.50
CA ILE A 288 -17.77 25.66 -7.08
C ILE A 288 -18.19 27.13 -7.13
N LYS A 289 -19.44 27.41 -7.52
CA LYS A 289 -19.97 28.79 -7.56
C LYS A 289 -20.45 29.27 -6.19
N GLY A 290 -21.03 28.38 -5.39
CA GLY A 290 -21.56 28.72 -4.06
C GLY A 290 -20.49 29.15 -3.05
N GLN A 291 -19.24 28.75 -3.26
CA GLN A 291 -18.10 29.16 -2.44
C GLN A 291 -17.32 30.35 -3.01
N ASN A 292 -17.63 30.78 -4.23
CA ASN A 292 -16.94 31.88 -4.89
C ASN A 292 -17.58 33.24 -4.57
N GLU A 293 -17.45 33.68 -3.33
CA GLU A 293 -17.74 35.09 -2.98
C GLU A 293 -16.54 36.00 -3.30
N ASP A 294 -15.36 35.39 -3.51
CA ASP A 294 -14.09 36.08 -3.67
C ASP A 294 -13.59 36.04 -5.11
N LYS A 295 -13.67 37.18 -5.78
CA LYS A 295 -13.24 37.36 -7.18
C LYS A 295 -11.79 36.95 -7.46
N ARG A 296 -10.95 36.79 -6.43
CA ARG A 296 -9.58 36.25 -6.58
C ARG A 296 -9.56 34.86 -7.21
N TRP A 297 -10.64 34.08 -7.03
CA TRP A 297 -10.77 32.74 -7.60
C TRP A 297 -11.23 32.73 -9.06
N ASP A 298 -11.70 33.85 -9.60
CA ASP A 298 -12.18 33.92 -11.01
C ASP A 298 -11.09 33.45 -11.99
N VAL A 299 -9.81 33.73 -11.69
CA VAL A 299 -8.66 33.26 -12.47
C VAL A 299 -8.56 31.73 -12.46
N GLU A 300 -8.70 31.11 -11.30
CA GLU A 300 -8.66 29.64 -11.17
C GLU A 300 -9.88 28.99 -11.83
N ILE A 301 -11.07 29.60 -11.69
CA ILE A 301 -12.30 29.12 -12.34
C ILE A 301 -12.22 29.22 -13.86
N ASP A 302 -11.66 30.32 -14.40
CA ASP A 302 -11.45 30.46 -15.84
C ASP A 302 -10.38 29.50 -16.36
N GLY A 303 -9.32 29.24 -15.58
CA GLY A 303 -8.35 28.19 -15.84
C GLY A 303 -9.00 26.81 -15.86
N PHE A 304 -9.88 26.54 -14.90
CA PHE A 304 -10.63 25.29 -14.78
C PHE A 304 -11.55 25.04 -15.97
N ARG A 305 -12.28 26.05 -16.46
CA ARG A 305 -13.08 25.92 -17.70
C ARG A 305 -12.24 25.50 -18.89
N LYS A 306 -11.04 26.09 -19.07
CA LYS A 306 -10.11 25.71 -20.14
C LYS A 306 -9.56 24.30 -19.95
N ALA A 307 -9.33 23.88 -18.71
CA ALA A 307 -8.92 22.51 -18.43
C ALA A 307 -10.03 21.50 -18.80
N LEU A 308 -11.31 21.82 -18.54
CA LEU A 308 -12.42 20.97 -18.98
C LEU A 308 -12.46 20.82 -20.51
N GLU A 309 -12.21 21.90 -21.27
CA GLU A 309 -12.11 21.81 -22.74
C GLU A 309 -10.99 20.85 -23.18
N VAL A 310 -9.86 20.83 -22.47
CA VAL A 310 -8.77 19.89 -22.72
C VAL A 310 -9.20 18.45 -22.42
N LEU A 311 -9.92 18.21 -21.32
CA LEU A 311 -10.45 16.89 -20.98
C LEU A 311 -11.41 16.39 -22.08
N GLU A 312 -12.36 17.22 -22.51
CA GLU A 312 -13.31 16.90 -23.59
C GLU A 312 -12.61 16.57 -24.91
N LYS A 313 -11.64 17.40 -25.30
CA LYS A 313 -10.85 17.20 -26.52
C LYS A 313 -10.10 15.85 -26.51
N ASN A 314 -9.73 15.34 -25.33
CA ASN A 314 -9.04 14.07 -25.15
C ASN A 314 -9.99 12.89 -24.87
N GLY A 315 -11.29 13.06 -25.12
CA GLY A 315 -12.27 11.99 -25.14
C GLY A 315 -12.97 11.74 -23.81
N ALA A 316 -12.82 12.62 -22.82
CA ALA A 316 -13.64 12.60 -21.61
C ALA A 316 -15.03 13.18 -21.91
N THR A 317 -16.05 12.66 -21.22
CA THR A 317 -17.40 13.23 -21.21
C THR A 317 -17.57 14.06 -19.93
N ILE A 318 -17.80 15.36 -20.06
CA ILE A 318 -18.04 16.25 -18.92
C ILE A 318 -19.53 16.25 -18.57
N ILE A 319 -19.83 16.05 -17.29
CA ILE A 319 -21.20 15.93 -16.77
C ILE A 319 -21.36 16.90 -15.62
N GLU A 320 -22.32 17.81 -15.70
CA GLU A 320 -22.69 18.64 -14.56
C GLU A 320 -23.39 17.76 -13.50
N VAL A 321 -22.93 17.88 -12.25
CA VAL A 321 -23.49 17.15 -11.11
C VAL A 321 -23.74 18.09 -9.94
N GLU A 322 -24.40 17.59 -8.90
CA GLU A 322 -24.69 18.38 -7.71
C GLU A 322 -24.28 17.63 -6.44
N PHE A 323 -23.67 18.36 -5.51
CA PHE A 323 -23.54 17.95 -4.11
C PHE A 323 -24.65 18.63 -3.30
N SER A 324 -25.49 17.84 -2.64
CA SER A 324 -26.63 18.34 -1.88
C SER A 324 -26.27 18.76 -0.46
N ALA A 325 -25.12 18.31 0.06
CA ALA A 325 -24.63 18.71 1.37
C ALA A 325 -24.25 20.19 1.38
N LYS A 326 -24.58 20.87 2.49
CA LYS A 326 -24.13 22.24 2.73
C LYS A 326 -22.72 22.23 3.29
N MET A 327 -21.85 23.09 2.77
CA MET A 327 -20.45 23.10 3.19
C MET A 327 -20.29 23.50 4.66
N GLU A 328 -21.10 24.45 5.14
CA GLU A 328 -21.04 24.92 6.53
C GLU A 328 -21.29 23.78 7.51
N GLU A 329 -22.33 22.98 7.26
CA GLU A 329 -22.65 21.81 8.07
C GLU A 329 -21.57 20.73 7.97
N LEU A 330 -21.05 20.47 6.76
CA LEU A 330 -19.97 19.50 6.55
C LEU A 330 -18.74 19.85 7.38
N ARG A 331 -18.28 21.12 7.33
CA ARG A 331 -17.15 21.60 8.11
C ARG A 331 -17.40 21.52 9.62
N GLU A 332 -18.58 21.92 10.09
CA GLU A 332 -18.92 21.84 11.52
C GLU A 332 -18.83 20.40 12.06
N VAL A 333 -19.40 19.45 11.32
CA VAL A 333 -19.38 18.02 11.71
C VAL A 333 -17.97 17.45 11.57
N GLU A 334 -17.23 17.81 10.52
CA GLU A 334 -15.83 17.42 10.31
C GLU A 334 -14.95 17.85 11.49
N TYR A 335 -14.99 19.12 11.88
CA TYR A 335 -14.22 19.64 13.02
C TYR A 335 -14.56 18.92 14.32
N THR A 336 -15.84 18.58 14.53
CA THR A 336 -16.29 17.85 15.71
C THR A 336 -15.71 16.43 15.77
N VAL A 337 -15.74 15.71 14.63
CA VAL A 337 -15.20 14.35 14.52
C VAL A 337 -13.67 14.37 14.63
N MET A 338 -13.01 15.29 13.93
CA MET A 338 -11.56 15.44 13.94
C MET A 338 -11.04 15.86 15.33
N GLY A 339 -11.75 16.72 16.05
CA GLY A 339 -11.42 17.07 17.44
C GLY A 339 -11.46 15.86 18.38
N ALA A 340 -12.51 15.04 18.27
CA ALA A 340 -12.65 13.82 19.06
C ALA A 340 -11.54 12.80 18.75
N ASP A 341 -11.22 12.60 17.47
CA ASP A 341 -10.14 11.73 17.04
C ASP A 341 -8.77 12.22 17.48
N PHE A 342 -8.53 13.53 17.40
CA PHE A 342 -7.26 14.14 17.76
C PHE A 342 -6.92 13.91 19.22
N MET A 343 -7.90 14.06 20.13
CA MET A 343 -7.69 13.79 21.57
C MET A 343 -7.17 12.37 21.83
N SER A 344 -7.87 11.36 21.29
CA SER A 344 -7.54 9.96 21.55
C SER A 344 -6.30 9.49 20.78
N SER A 345 -6.17 9.91 19.53
CA SER A 345 -5.06 9.48 18.65
C SER A 345 -3.73 10.09 19.11
N LEU A 346 -3.73 11.35 19.54
CA LEU A 346 -2.51 12.01 20.02
C LEU A 346 -2.04 11.41 21.35
N ALA A 347 -2.96 11.13 22.28
CA ALA A 347 -2.62 10.47 23.54
C ALA A 347 -2.01 9.08 23.31
N ARG A 348 -2.56 8.31 22.35
CA ARG A 348 -2.01 7.01 21.94
C ARG A 348 -0.60 7.16 21.35
N TYR A 349 -0.41 8.10 20.43
CA TYR A 349 0.90 8.38 19.85
C TYR A 349 1.95 8.73 20.92
N PHE A 350 1.60 9.55 21.91
CA PHE A 350 2.51 9.88 23.01
C PHE A 350 2.84 8.68 23.90
N ALA A 351 1.87 7.80 24.15
CA ALA A 351 2.08 6.58 24.92
C ALA A 351 3.04 5.59 24.21
N ASP A 352 3.09 5.60 22.88
CA ASP A 352 3.98 4.76 22.09
C ASP A 352 5.44 5.29 22.03
N LEU A 353 5.70 6.53 22.46
CA LEU A 353 7.05 7.09 22.46
C LEU A 353 7.99 6.33 23.42
N SER A 354 9.05 5.76 22.88
CA SER A 354 10.12 5.11 23.67
C SER A 354 10.89 6.09 24.55
N VAL A 355 11.03 7.34 24.11
CA VAL A 355 11.59 8.45 24.90
C VAL A 355 10.70 9.67 24.73
N ASN A 356 10.24 10.23 25.83
CA ASN A 356 9.37 11.41 25.87
C ASN A 356 9.92 12.45 26.87
N PRO A 357 10.89 13.31 26.46
CA PRO A 357 11.57 14.22 27.36
C PRO A 357 10.69 15.31 27.95
N SER A 358 9.64 15.73 27.23
CA SER A 358 8.69 16.73 27.72
C SER A 358 7.66 16.16 28.67
N GLY A 359 7.52 14.82 28.74
CA GLY A 359 6.52 14.14 29.54
C GLY A 359 5.09 14.39 29.07
N VAL A 360 4.89 14.87 27.84
CA VAL A 360 3.55 15.18 27.30
C VAL A 360 2.77 13.89 27.05
N GLY A 361 1.58 13.74 27.64
CA GLY A 361 0.74 12.56 27.48
C GLY A 361 -0.66 12.85 26.91
N THR A 362 -1.11 14.10 26.97
CA THR A 362 -2.45 14.49 26.52
C THR A 362 -2.47 15.80 25.74
N LEU A 363 -3.57 16.10 25.05
CA LEU A 363 -3.77 17.39 24.40
C LEU A 363 -3.77 18.58 25.38
N ALA A 364 -4.35 18.40 26.57
CA ALA A 364 -4.38 19.45 27.59
C ALA A 364 -2.96 19.81 28.06
N GLU A 365 -2.12 18.80 28.30
CA GLU A 365 -0.71 18.97 28.65
C GLU A 365 0.08 19.56 27.48
N LEU A 366 -0.15 19.10 26.24
CA LEU A 366 0.49 19.66 25.05
C LEU A 366 0.18 21.16 24.94
N ARG A 367 -1.08 21.56 25.09
CA ARG A 367 -1.50 22.96 25.09
C ARG A 367 -0.77 23.74 26.19
N ASP A 368 -0.75 23.25 27.43
CA ASP A 368 -0.08 23.93 28.54
C ASP A 368 1.41 24.11 28.33
N LEU A 369 2.08 23.06 27.89
CA LEU A 369 3.51 23.09 27.60
C LEU A 369 3.79 24.07 26.46
N THR A 370 2.97 24.05 25.41
CA THR A 370 3.10 24.95 24.26
C THR A 370 2.92 26.41 24.67
N GLN A 371 1.92 26.73 25.50
CA GLN A 371 1.68 28.11 25.96
C GLN A 371 2.79 28.63 26.88
N LYS A 372 3.50 27.74 27.59
CA LYS A 372 4.60 28.10 28.50
C LYS A 372 5.97 28.08 27.84
N HIS A 373 6.14 27.38 26.71
CA HIS A 373 7.44 27.18 26.09
C HIS A 373 7.82 28.42 25.24
N PRO A 374 8.92 29.13 25.57
CA PRO A 374 9.23 30.44 24.97
C PRO A 374 9.47 30.38 23.46
N LYS A 375 9.96 29.24 22.93
CA LYS A 375 10.17 29.08 21.48
C LYS A 375 8.90 28.80 20.69
N GLU A 376 7.79 28.48 21.35
CA GLU A 376 6.54 28.14 20.69
C GLU A 376 5.74 29.36 20.24
N GLY A 377 6.19 30.58 20.58
CA GLY A 377 5.63 31.83 20.05
C GLY A 377 4.24 32.19 20.59
N PHE A 378 3.79 31.59 21.69
CA PHE A 378 2.54 31.99 22.35
C PHE A 378 2.70 33.36 23.06
N PRO A 379 1.70 34.27 23.03
CA PRO A 379 0.35 34.12 22.49
C PRO A 379 0.16 34.49 21.01
N GLU A 380 1.17 35.05 20.34
CA GLU A 380 1.09 35.48 18.93
C GLU A 380 0.73 34.31 18.00
N LYS A 381 1.37 33.17 18.22
CA LYS A 381 0.99 31.87 17.65
C LYS A 381 0.15 31.13 18.69
N ASN A 382 -1.17 31.33 18.65
CA ASN A 382 -2.08 30.83 19.69
C ASN A 382 -2.36 29.31 19.58
N THR A 383 -3.23 28.80 20.47
CA THR A 383 -3.67 27.38 20.54
C THR A 383 -5.19 27.25 20.41
N ALA A 384 -5.87 28.24 19.81
CA ALA A 384 -7.31 28.38 19.91
C ALA A 384 -8.10 27.17 19.38
N HIS A 385 -7.51 26.43 18.44
CA HIS A 385 -8.15 25.21 17.92
C HIS A 385 -8.16 24.09 18.96
N TRP A 386 -7.05 23.93 19.69
CA TRP A 386 -6.97 22.97 20.80
C TRP A 386 -7.88 23.37 21.95
N ASP A 387 -8.03 24.66 22.22
CA ASP A 387 -8.95 25.14 23.26
C ASP A 387 -10.41 24.80 22.92
N ASP A 388 -10.82 24.90 21.65
CA ASP A 388 -12.14 24.46 21.18
C ASP A 388 -12.31 22.94 21.31
N VAL A 389 -11.30 22.14 20.92
CA VAL A 389 -11.33 20.68 21.07
C VAL A 389 -11.44 20.26 22.54
N LEU A 390 -10.72 20.94 23.43
CA LEU A 390 -10.83 20.69 24.87
C LEU A 390 -12.19 21.13 25.43
N ALA A 391 -12.77 22.21 24.90
CA ALA A 391 -14.10 22.69 25.28
C ALA A 391 -15.25 21.78 24.79
N GLN A 392 -15.06 21.08 23.67
CA GLN A 392 -15.96 20.01 23.22
C GLN A 392 -16.15 18.96 24.33
N GLY A 393 -15.07 18.59 25.01
CA GLY A 393 -15.11 17.81 26.26
C GLY A 393 -15.44 16.33 26.07
N TRP A 394 -15.24 15.77 24.87
CA TRP A 394 -15.40 14.34 24.59
C TRP A 394 -14.55 13.89 23.40
N ASP A 395 -14.17 12.62 23.41
CA ASP A 395 -13.23 12.01 22.48
C ASP A 395 -13.89 10.87 21.67
N ASN A 396 -13.11 10.14 20.87
CA ASN A 396 -13.65 9.13 19.97
C ASN A 396 -14.15 7.84 20.65
N SER A 397 -14.08 7.75 21.99
CA SER A 397 -14.66 6.67 22.78
C SER A 397 -16.09 6.98 23.30
N ASP A 398 -16.53 8.24 23.20
CA ASP A 398 -17.82 8.70 23.69
C ASP A 398 -18.99 8.26 22.79
N ALA A 399 -20.16 8.01 23.38
CA ALA A 399 -21.37 7.61 22.64
C ALA A 399 -21.84 8.65 21.59
N ARG A 400 -21.47 9.93 21.75
CA ARG A 400 -21.75 11.01 20.78
C ARG A 400 -20.95 10.90 19.49
N PHE A 401 -19.82 10.20 19.52
CA PHE A 401 -18.91 10.13 18.37
C PHE A 401 -19.50 9.36 17.19
N ALA A 402 -20.12 8.19 17.43
CA ALA A 402 -20.67 7.37 16.35
C ALA A 402 -21.78 8.08 15.53
N PRO A 403 -22.75 8.80 16.15
CA PRO A 403 -23.68 9.66 15.42
C PRO A 403 -23.02 10.77 14.60
N ALA A 404 -21.99 11.44 15.15
CA ALA A 404 -21.26 12.49 14.44
C ALA A 404 -20.53 11.93 13.20
N CYS A 405 -19.84 10.79 13.34
CA CYS A 405 -19.22 10.07 12.22
C CYS A 405 -20.24 9.67 11.16
N LYS A 406 -21.40 9.14 11.58
CA LYS A 406 -22.47 8.78 10.65
C LYS A 406 -22.95 10.00 9.85
N ARG A 407 -23.16 11.15 10.52
CA ARG A 407 -23.57 12.38 9.84
C ARG A 407 -22.50 12.88 8.85
N LEU A 408 -21.23 12.80 9.24
CA LEU A 408 -20.11 13.16 8.38
C LEU A 408 -20.11 12.32 7.08
N LEU A 409 -20.23 11.00 7.22
CA LEU A 409 -20.28 10.07 6.08
C LEU A 409 -21.54 10.26 5.23
N GLU A 410 -22.67 10.65 5.82
CA GLU A 410 -23.88 11.00 5.06
C GLU A 410 -23.67 12.25 4.20
N LEU A 411 -22.97 13.26 4.73
CA LEU A 411 -22.69 14.54 4.07
C LEU A 411 -21.70 14.38 2.91
N GLY A 412 -20.55 13.74 3.16
CA GLY A 412 -19.52 13.52 2.14
C GLY A 412 -19.82 12.36 1.19
N GLY A 413 -20.59 11.36 1.65
CA GLY A 413 -20.94 10.18 0.88
C GLY A 413 -22.17 10.42 0.00
N PRO A 414 -23.37 9.92 0.38
CA PRO A 414 -24.58 10.05 -0.43
C PRO A 414 -24.94 11.48 -0.86
N GLN A 415 -24.71 12.48 0.00
CA GLN A 415 -25.01 13.88 -0.28
C GLN A 415 -23.86 14.64 -0.97
N GLY A 416 -22.68 14.02 -1.09
CA GLY A 416 -21.46 14.64 -1.58
C GLY A 416 -20.84 13.85 -2.74
N LEU A 417 -19.51 13.67 -2.66
CA LEU A 417 -18.68 13.08 -3.70
C LEU A 417 -19.14 11.68 -4.10
N LEU A 418 -19.25 10.74 -3.15
CA LEU A 418 -19.52 9.34 -3.48
C LEU A 418 -20.91 9.17 -4.12
N GLY A 419 -21.90 9.88 -3.60
CA GLY A 419 -23.25 9.87 -4.16
C GLY A 419 -23.31 10.47 -5.56
N ALA A 420 -22.55 11.53 -5.86
CA ALA A 420 -22.49 12.07 -7.22
C ALA A 420 -21.81 11.10 -8.20
N LEU A 421 -20.73 10.45 -7.76
CA LEU A 421 -20.07 9.41 -8.55
C LEU A 421 -21.05 8.26 -8.87
N ASP A 422 -21.81 7.78 -7.88
CA ASP A 422 -22.81 6.71 -8.05
C ASP A 422 -23.98 7.11 -8.97
N ARG A 423 -24.63 8.25 -8.69
CA ARG A 423 -25.84 8.67 -9.41
C ARG A 423 -25.63 8.88 -10.91
N HIS A 424 -24.42 9.28 -11.29
CA HIS A 424 -24.10 9.67 -12.66
C HIS A 424 -23.15 8.70 -13.37
N ASP A 425 -22.80 7.58 -12.73
CA ASP A 425 -21.85 6.58 -13.24
C ASP A 425 -20.54 7.25 -13.70
N LEU A 426 -19.92 7.98 -12.78
CA LEU A 426 -18.71 8.74 -13.07
C LEU A 426 -17.46 7.92 -12.81
N THR A 427 -16.44 8.17 -13.63
CA THR A 427 -15.05 7.74 -13.38
C THR A 427 -14.44 8.58 -12.25
N ALA A 428 -14.63 9.90 -12.30
CA ALA A 428 -14.11 10.85 -11.31
C ALA A 428 -14.95 12.13 -11.28
N VAL A 429 -14.72 12.95 -10.26
CA VAL A 429 -15.13 14.36 -10.22
C VAL A 429 -13.90 15.24 -10.45
N ALA A 430 -14.04 16.32 -11.20
CA ALA A 430 -13.01 17.32 -11.41
C ALA A 430 -13.41 18.65 -10.75
N MET A 431 -12.48 19.27 -10.02
CA MET A 431 -12.68 20.56 -9.34
C MET A 431 -11.38 21.37 -9.31
N PRO A 432 -11.43 22.72 -9.22
CA PRO A 432 -10.28 23.52 -8.81
C PRO A 432 -9.75 23.00 -7.46
N THR A 433 -8.44 22.78 -7.34
CA THR A 433 -7.85 22.12 -6.15
C THR A 433 -8.15 22.87 -4.85
N THR A 434 -8.24 24.20 -4.91
CA THR A 434 -8.62 25.07 -3.78
C THR A 434 -9.97 24.69 -3.14
N LEU A 435 -10.91 24.13 -3.91
CA LEU A 435 -12.29 23.85 -3.46
C LEU A 435 -12.60 22.35 -3.34
N ALA A 436 -11.59 21.49 -3.51
CA ALA A 436 -11.78 20.06 -3.71
C ALA A 436 -11.63 19.22 -2.44
N ALA A 437 -10.72 19.61 -1.55
CA ALA A 437 -10.13 18.68 -0.57
C ALA A 437 -11.13 18.13 0.43
N GLU A 438 -12.00 18.98 0.98
CA GLU A 438 -12.95 18.63 2.04
C GLU A 438 -13.87 17.48 1.60
N TRP A 439 -14.31 17.49 0.34
CA TRP A 439 -15.20 16.47 -0.24
C TRP A 439 -14.57 15.07 -0.30
N THR A 440 -13.24 14.98 -0.29
CA THR A 440 -12.50 13.72 -0.24
C THR A 440 -12.05 13.35 1.16
N ALA A 441 -11.68 14.35 1.98
CA ALA A 441 -11.20 14.17 3.35
C ALA A 441 -12.24 13.45 4.20
N VAL A 442 -13.47 13.96 4.23
CA VAL A 442 -14.54 13.48 5.11
C VAL A 442 -15.02 12.05 4.85
N VAL A 443 -14.68 11.48 3.68
CA VAL A 443 -14.97 10.09 3.30
C VAL A 443 -13.72 9.24 3.10
N GLY A 444 -12.53 9.80 3.28
CA GLY A 444 -11.26 9.10 3.07
C GLY A 444 -10.97 8.72 1.61
N ALA A 445 -11.63 9.35 0.64
CA ALA A 445 -11.49 9.08 -0.79
C ALA A 445 -10.16 9.61 -1.36
N PRO A 446 -9.63 9.05 -2.46
CA PRO A 446 -8.39 9.52 -3.07
C PRO A 446 -8.58 10.81 -3.88
N MET A 447 -7.50 11.56 -4.02
CA MET A 447 -7.42 12.79 -4.80
C MET A 447 -6.04 12.95 -5.44
N VAL A 448 -6.01 13.35 -6.72
CA VAL A 448 -4.78 13.71 -7.42
C VAL A 448 -4.89 15.15 -7.92
N THR A 449 -3.99 16.02 -7.48
CA THR A 449 -3.86 17.39 -8.02
C THR A 449 -2.72 17.48 -9.01
N VAL A 450 -2.95 18.21 -10.10
CA VAL A 450 -1.96 18.50 -11.13
C VAL A 450 -1.95 20.01 -11.44
N PRO A 451 -0.79 20.58 -11.79
CA PRO A 451 -0.71 21.98 -12.21
C PRO A 451 -1.60 22.27 -13.42
N MET A 452 -2.40 23.33 -13.32
CA MET A 452 -3.34 23.72 -14.38
C MET A 452 -3.02 25.10 -14.97
N GLY A 453 -2.43 26.00 -14.18
CA GLY A 453 -2.06 27.32 -14.66
C GLY A 453 -1.33 28.16 -13.63
N HIS A 454 -1.14 29.43 -13.98
CA HIS A 454 -0.53 30.44 -13.12
C HIS A 454 -1.32 31.75 -13.19
N TYR A 455 -1.29 32.53 -12.12
CA TYR A 455 -1.86 33.86 -12.08
C TYR A 455 -1.16 34.78 -13.10
N PRO A 456 -1.90 35.59 -13.87
CA PRO A 456 -1.33 36.40 -14.95
C PRO A 456 -0.45 37.55 -14.42
N ALA A 457 0.37 38.13 -15.31
CA ALA A 457 1.27 39.24 -14.96
C ALA A 457 0.60 40.47 -14.30
N GLY A 458 -0.68 40.69 -14.60
CA GLY A 458 -1.50 41.78 -14.04
C GLY A 458 -2.35 41.39 -12.83
N ALA A 459 -2.16 40.19 -12.27
CA ALA A 459 -2.89 39.77 -11.08
C ALA A 459 -2.59 40.69 -9.88
N GLU A 460 -3.61 40.98 -9.08
CA GLU A 460 -3.44 41.71 -7.83
C GLU A 460 -2.58 40.90 -6.86
N VAL A 461 -1.68 41.59 -6.15
CA VAL A 461 -0.89 41.00 -5.07
C VAL A 461 -1.70 41.11 -3.78
N VAL A 462 -2.22 39.99 -3.31
CA VAL A 462 -3.03 39.92 -2.10
C VAL A 462 -2.19 39.35 -0.97
N ARG A 463 -2.22 40.04 0.17
CA ARG A 463 -1.48 39.65 1.37
C ARG A 463 -2.44 39.23 2.47
N LEU A 464 -2.08 38.18 3.18
CA LEU A 464 -2.73 37.77 4.41
C LEU A 464 -2.43 38.76 5.54
N GLU A 465 -3.15 38.62 6.66
CA GLU A 465 -2.99 39.49 7.84
C GLU A 465 -1.56 39.50 8.40
N ASP A 466 -0.80 38.42 8.22
CA ASP A 466 0.60 38.28 8.64
C ASP A 466 1.61 38.78 7.58
N GLY A 467 1.13 39.37 6.49
CA GLY A 467 1.95 39.95 5.42
C GLY A 467 2.44 38.97 4.37
N ILE A 468 2.17 37.66 4.53
CA ILE A 468 2.48 36.63 3.55
C ILE A 468 1.63 36.84 2.29
N VAL A 469 2.21 36.62 1.12
CA VAL A 469 1.53 36.77 -0.17
C VAL A 469 0.73 35.51 -0.46
N ASP A 470 -0.59 35.67 -0.57
CA ASP A 470 -1.50 34.61 -0.99
C ASP A 470 -1.48 34.54 -2.53
N THR A 471 -2.11 35.48 -3.20
CA THR A 471 -2.14 35.53 -4.67
C THR A 471 -1.21 36.63 -5.19
N ALA A 472 -0.52 36.34 -6.30
CA ALA A 472 0.34 37.29 -7.00
C ALA A 472 0.62 36.80 -8.42
N PRO A 473 1.12 37.67 -9.32
CA PRO A 473 1.58 37.24 -10.64
C PRO A 473 2.53 36.05 -10.57
N GLY A 474 2.25 35.03 -11.37
CA GLY A 474 3.08 33.84 -11.46
C GLY A 474 2.82 32.78 -10.39
N VAL A 475 2.00 33.02 -9.38
CA VAL A 475 1.60 31.98 -8.41
C VAL A 475 0.85 30.86 -9.16
N PRO A 476 1.19 29.57 -8.96
CA PRO A 476 0.50 28.46 -9.62
C PRO A 476 -0.81 28.07 -8.94
N TYR A 477 -1.70 27.45 -9.70
CA TYR A 477 -2.96 26.84 -9.24
C TYR A 477 -3.25 25.52 -9.97
N GLY A 478 -4.05 24.66 -9.34
CA GLY A 478 -4.21 23.26 -9.72
C GLY A 478 -5.63 22.84 -10.10
N LEU A 479 -5.69 21.71 -10.80
CA LEU A 479 -6.88 20.90 -11.03
C LEU A 479 -6.78 19.64 -10.17
N SER A 480 -7.84 19.27 -9.47
CA SER A 480 -7.93 18.00 -8.77
C SER A 480 -8.93 17.04 -9.43
N PHE A 481 -8.54 15.77 -9.54
CA PHE A 481 -9.45 14.65 -9.77
C PHE A 481 -9.75 13.96 -8.44
N LEU A 482 -11.03 13.75 -8.16
CA LEU A 482 -11.56 13.14 -6.93
C LEU A 482 -12.26 11.82 -7.30
N GLY A 483 -11.98 10.77 -6.54
CA GLY A 483 -12.40 9.40 -6.90
C GLY A 483 -13.23 8.70 -5.85
N ARG A 484 -13.55 7.43 -6.15
CA ARG A 484 -14.13 6.51 -5.18
C ARG A 484 -13.01 5.96 -4.30
N LEU A 485 -13.38 5.41 -3.14
CA LEU A 485 -12.43 4.62 -2.34
C LEU A 485 -11.77 3.55 -3.22
N CYS A 486 -10.45 3.47 -3.14
CA CYS A 486 -9.59 2.55 -3.90
C CYS A 486 -9.55 2.78 -5.43
N SER A 487 -10.04 3.91 -5.96
CA SER A 487 -9.89 4.26 -7.38
C SER A 487 -8.60 5.04 -7.67
N ASP A 488 -7.58 4.91 -6.81
CA ASP A 488 -6.32 5.67 -6.87
C ASP A 488 -5.62 5.55 -8.24
N ALA A 489 -5.57 4.34 -8.81
CA ALA A 489 -4.98 4.09 -10.13
C ALA A 489 -5.73 4.83 -11.25
N ASP A 490 -7.07 4.83 -11.22
CA ASP A 490 -7.87 5.54 -12.23
C ASP A 490 -7.56 7.04 -12.19
N LEU A 491 -7.49 7.63 -10.99
CA LEU A 491 -7.15 9.05 -10.83
C LEU A 491 -5.73 9.36 -11.29
N VAL A 492 -4.76 8.49 -10.99
CA VAL A 492 -3.39 8.62 -11.49
C VAL A 492 -3.35 8.59 -13.02
N GLY A 493 -4.13 7.71 -13.65
CA GLY A 493 -4.25 7.67 -15.11
C GLY A 493 -4.84 8.94 -15.70
N LEU A 494 -5.96 9.42 -15.17
CA LEU A 494 -6.61 10.66 -15.62
C LEU A 494 -5.68 11.88 -15.48
N ALA A 495 -5.04 12.00 -14.31
CA ALA A 495 -4.10 13.06 -14.03
C ALA A 495 -2.87 13.01 -14.96
N TYR A 496 -2.33 11.82 -15.20
CA TYR A 496 -1.19 11.62 -16.09
C TYR A 496 -1.54 12.04 -17.53
N ALA A 497 -2.66 11.55 -18.08
CA ALA A 497 -3.10 11.92 -19.42
C ALA A 497 -3.32 13.44 -19.57
N PHE A 498 -3.92 14.10 -18.56
CA PHE A 498 -4.05 15.55 -18.55
C PHE A 498 -2.70 16.29 -18.49
N GLU A 499 -1.79 15.84 -17.62
CA GLU A 499 -0.43 16.38 -17.51
C GLU A 499 0.31 16.29 -18.85
N ARG A 500 0.23 15.14 -19.56
CA ARG A 500 0.95 14.91 -20.81
C ARG A 500 0.48 15.80 -21.96
N GLU A 501 -0.81 16.13 -22.02
CA GLU A 501 -1.37 17.04 -23.03
C GLU A 501 -1.04 18.51 -22.71
N THR A 502 -1.17 18.90 -21.45
CA THR A 502 -1.06 20.31 -21.03
C THR A 502 0.37 20.75 -20.78
N ARG A 503 1.18 19.88 -20.16
CA ARG A 503 2.58 20.10 -19.77
C ARG A 503 2.80 21.46 -19.13
N VAL A 504 1.88 21.87 -18.24
CA VAL A 504 1.83 23.23 -17.67
C VAL A 504 3.17 23.63 -17.04
N ARG A 505 3.80 22.70 -16.33
CA ARG A 505 5.12 22.90 -15.70
C ARG A 505 6.26 23.02 -16.71
N GLU A 506 6.30 22.18 -17.75
CA GLU A 506 7.35 22.26 -18.79
C GLU A 506 7.20 23.51 -19.67
N ARG A 507 5.96 23.92 -19.94
CA ARG A 507 5.64 25.12 -20.73
C ARG A 507 5.73 26.42 -19.91
N GLN A 508 6.19 26.32 -18.66
CA GLN A 508 6.23 27.44 -17.73
C GLN A 508 7.18 28.53 -18.23
N THR A 509 6.62 29.72 -18.49
CA THR A 509 7.38 30.95 -18.78
C THR A 509 7.60 31.81 -17.53
N VAL A 510 7.09 31.37 -16.39
CA VAL A 510 7.13 32.09 -15.12
C VAL A 510 8.44 31.79 -14.39
N ARG A 511 9.20 32.83 -14.07
CA ARG A 511 10.49 32.73 -13.37
C ARG A 511 10.27 32.66 -11.87
N ARG A 512 10.92 31.70 -11.20
CA ARG A 512 11.02 31.65 -9.74
C ARG A 512 11.90 32.80 -9.22
N TRP A 513 11.56 33.37 -8.07
CA TRP A 513 12.39 34.41 -7.44
C TRP A 513 13.63 33.83 -6.74
N VAL A 514 13.60 32.53 -6.41
CA VAL A 514 14.76 31.74 -5.98
C VAL A 514 14.97 30.55 -6.92
N THR A 515 16.20 30.35 -7.35
CA THR A 515 16.65 29.17 -8.09
C THR A 515 18.01 28.74 -7.55
N ALA A 516 18.27 27.43 -7.53
CA ALA A 516 19.62 26.89 -7.34
C ALA A 516 20.39 27.00 -8.67
N ASP A 517 21.71 27.19 -8.63
CA ASP A 517 22.53 27.42 -9.82
C ASP A 517 22.57 26.18 -10.73
N GLU A 518 22.37 26.37 -12.04
CA GLU A 518 22.28 25.29 -13.03
C GLU A 518 23.67 24.82 -13.52
N GLU A 519 24.69 25.69 -13.52
CA GLU A 519 26.04 25.39 -14.06
C GLU A 519 26.94 24.57 -13.11
N GLU A 520 26.67 24.55 -11.80
CA GLU A 520 27.42 23.74 -10.83
C GLU A 520 26.85 22.31 -10.65
N ALA A 521 25.67 22.04 -11.21
CA ALA A 521 24.97 20.76 -11.09
C ALA A 521 25.31 19.74 -12.19
N SER A 522 26.34 19.99 -13.02
CA SER A 522 26.88 18.92 -13.89
C SER A 522 27.63 17.92 -13.03
N ALA A 523 27.26 16.64 -13.10
CA ALA A 523 27.91 15.52 -12.42
C ALA A 523 29.39 15.36 -12.81
N SER A 524 30.25 16.22 -12.26
CA SER A 524 31.70 16.12 -12.35
C SER A 524 32.28 16.38 -10.97
N PRO A 525 33.07 15.45 -10.42
CA PRO A 525 33.56 15.54 -9.05
C PRO A 525 34.54 16.72 -8.94
N ARG A 526 34.20 17.70 -8.10
CA ARG A 526 35.11 18.80 -7.72
C ARG A 526 35.51 18.68 -6.24
N PRO A 527 36.64 19.30 -5.83
CA PRO A 527 37.23 19.16 -4.48
C PRO A 527 36.35 19.60 -3.30
N GLU A 528 35.17 20.17 -3.54
CA GLU A 528 34.27 20.72 -2.52
C GLU A 528 33.56 19.65 -1.69
N GLN A 529 33.34 18.44 -2.22
CA GLN A 529 32.75 17.33 -1.46
C GLN A 529 33.63 16.90 -0.27
N GLN A 530 34.95 17.03 -0.36
CA GLN A 530 35.85 16.77 0.78
C GLN A 530 35.70 17.84 1.88
N GLN A 531 35.42 19.09 1.50
CA GLN A 531 35.19 20.18 2.44
C GLN A 531 33.82 20.04 3.12
N GLN A 532 32.83 19.49 2.42
CA GLN A 532 31.50 19.17 2.96
C GLN A 532 31.55 17.96 3.90
N GLN A 533 32.33 16.92 3.57
CA GLN A 533 32.62 15.81 4.48
C GLN A 533 33.25 16.31 5.79
N GLN A 534 34.22 17.23 5.71
CA GLN A 534 34.84 17.86 6.88
C GLN A 534 33.87 18.73 7.68
N ARG A 535 32.91 19.42 7.03
CA ARG A 535 31.85 20.17 7.73
C ARG A 535 30.86 19.25 8.43
N ILE A 536 30.46 18.14 7.81
CA ILE A 536 29.58 17.12 8.43
C ILE A 536 30.29 16.48 9.63
N GLU A 537 31.59 16.19 9.52
CA GLU A 537 32.42 15.75 10.66
C GLU A 537 32.50 16.81 11.76
N SER A 538 32.59 18.10 11.42
CA SER A 538 32.56 19.19 12.40
C SER A 538 31.21 19.33 13.13
N LEU A 539 30.10 19.06 12.42
CA LEU A 539 28.75 19.02 13.00
C LEU A 539 28.57 17.79 13.89
N ARG A 540 29.18 16.65 13.54
CA ARG A 540 29.28 15.45 14.40
C ARG A 540 30.06 15.75 15.68
N HIS A 541 31.15 16.51 15.60
CA HIS A 541 31.96 16.88 16.76
C HIS A 541 31.22 17.83 17.72
N ARG A 542 30.55 18.87 17.21
CA ARG A 542 29.72 19.78 18.03
C ARG A 542 28.57 19.06 18.74
N ARG A 543 28.05 17.97 18.17
CA ARG A 543 26.97 17.17 18.78
C ARG A 543 27.48 16.26 19.90
N ARG A 544 28.74 15.79 19.84
CA ARG A 544 29.40 15.09 20.95
C ARG A 544 29.69 16.05 22.11
N ASP A 545 30.21 17.24 21.81
CA ASP A 545 30.53 18.22 22.85
C ASP A 545 29.29 18.72 23.61
N ILE A 546 28.10 18.76 22.97
CA ILE A 546 26.83 19.14 23.61
C ILE A 546 26.19 17.96 24.38
N SER A 547 26.48 16.72 23.99
CA SER A 547 26.13 15.50 24.74
C SER A 547 26.87 15.43 26.08
N ASP A 548 28.12 15.88 26.10
CA ASP A 548 28.99 15.77 27.28
C ASP A 548 28.88 16.96 28.27
N CYS A 549 28.10 18.00 27.94
CA CYS A 549 27.88 19.15 28.84
C CYS A 549 26.84 18.92 29.96
N CYS A 550 26.30 17.69 30.10
CA CYS A 550 25.30 17.35 31.12
C CYS A 550 25.82 16.38 32.20
N GLY A 551 27.15 16.29 32.41
CA GLY A 551 27.71 15.53 33.53
C GLY A 551 29.13 15.95 33.90
N HIS A 552 29.26 16.70 35.00
CA HIS A 552 30.46 16.85 35.84
C HIS A 552 29.90 16.89 37.27
N ASP A 553 30.39 16.17 38.28
CA ASP A 553 31.79 15.85 38.68
C ASP A 553 31.93 14.38 39.13
N VAL A 554 33.08 13.70 38.99
CA VAL A 554 34.24 13.63 39.93
C VAL A 554 35.38 12.75 39.33
N ASP A 555 36.62 13.18 39.56
CA ASP A 555 37.96 12.61 39.32
C ASP A 555 38.19 11.09 39.09
N ALA A 556 39.11 10.74 38.17
CA ALA A 556 40.49 10.32 38.49
C ALA A 556 41.23 9.65 37.29
N ASP A 557 42.53 9.92 37.23
CA ASP A 557 43.56 9.54 36.24
C ASP A 557 43.62 8.06 35.80
N HIS A 558 43.91 7.84 34.51
CA HIS A 558 44.98 6.91 34.08
C HIS A 558 45.35 7.04 32.58
N GLU A 559 46.63 7.35 32.33
CA GLU A 559 47.30 7.26 31.03
C GLU A 559 47.42 5.80 30.52
N ARG A 560 47.29 5.56 29.20
CA ARG A 560 48.25 4.78 28.39
C ARG A 560 47.91 4.68 26.89
N GLU A 561 48.87 5.18 26.10
CA GLU A 561 49.52 4.64 24.89
C GLU A 561 48.69 4.13 23.69
N GLN A 562 48.81 4.88 22.59
CA GLN A 562 48.48 4.50 21.21
C GLN A 562 49.54 3.57 20.60
N SER A 563 49.12 2.64 19.73
CA SER A 563 49.99 1.92 18.79
C SER A 563 49.43 1.98 17.35
N PRO A 564 50.28 2.09 16.31
CA PRO A 564 49.87 2.32 14.92
C PRO A 564 49.54 1.02 14.15
N PRO A 565 48.87 1.10 12.98
CA PRO A 565 48.40 -0.08 12.24
C PRO A 565 49.50 -0.72 11.38
N PRO A 566 49.45 -2.05 11.13
CA PRO A 566 50.38 -2.73 10.24
C PRO A 566 49.93 -2.63 8.76
N GLN A 567 50.92 -2.73 7.87
CA GLN A 567 50.84 -2.48 6.43
C GLN A 567 51.26 -3.72 5.60
N TYR A 568 50.55 -3.93 4.47
CA TYR A 568 50.92 -4.63 3.19
C TYR A 568 50.93 -6.18 3.13
N PRO A 569 50.77 -6.84 1.94
CA PRO A 569 51.04 -6.36 0.57
C PRO A 569 50.01 -6.66 -0.55
N ALA A 570 50.26 -6.03 -1.71
CA ALA A 570 49.62 -6.24 -3.00
C ALA A 570 50.09 -7.53 -3.69
N SER A 571 49.21 -8.17 -4.48
CA SER A 571 49.61 -9.13 -5.52
C SER A 571 48.66 -9.14 -6.72
N GLU A 572 49.26 -9.47 -7.86
CA GLU A 572 48.91 -9.16 -9.23
C GLU A 572 47.83 -10.04 -9.90
N ALA A 573 47.42 -9.58 -11.07
CA ALA A 573 46.39 -10.10 -11.96
C ALA A 573 46.71 -11.47 -12.59
N SER A 574 45.63 -12.20 -12.91
CA SER A 574 45.62 -13.30 -13.88
C SER A 574 44.34 -13.24 -14.72
N SER A 575 44.51 -13.56 -16.01
CA SER A 575 43.69 -13.20 -17.16
C SER A 575 42.69 -14.28 -17.62
N SER A 576 41.69 -13.81 -18.39
CA SER A 576 40.76 -14.54 -19.30
C SER A 576 39.57 -15.24 -18.63
N SER A 577 38.35 -15.23 -19.16
CA SER A 577 37.83 -15.00 -20.52
C SER A 577 36.36 -14.51 -20.48
N ARG A 578 35.97 -13.71 -21.47
CA ARG A 578 34.69 -12.98 -21.61
C ARG A 578 33.59 -13.86 -22.27
N PRO A 579 32.32 -13.79 -21.84
CA PRO A 579 31.14 -14.03 -22.68
C PRO A 579 30.37 -12.70 -22.99
N PRO A 580 29.44 -12.68 -23.96
CA PRO A 580 29.07 -11.49 -24.74
C PRO A 580 28.11 -10.52 -24.02
N PRO A 581 27.97 -9.28 -24.53
CA PRO A 581 27.05 -8.29 -23.96
C PRO A 581 25.58 -8.65 -24.20
N PHE A 582 24.76 -8.36 -23.18
CA PHE A 582 23.31 -8.43 -23.22
C PHE A 582 22.77 -7.29 -24.09
N SER A 583 22.50 -7.59 -25.36
CA SER A 583 21.73 -6.74 -26.25
C SER A 583 20.92 -7.64 -27.19
N SER A 584 19.74 -8.07 -26.74
CA SER A 584 18.76 -8.70 -27.63
C SER A 584 17.36 -8.72 -27.02
N LEU A 585 16.79 -7.54 -26.71
CA LEU A 585 15.36 -7.31 -26.82
C LEU A 585 15.20 -5.87 -27.33
N PHE A 586 14.35 -5.68 -28.34
CA PHE A 586 14.13 -4.46 -29.13
C PHE A 586 15.08 -4.24 -30.32
N ALA A 587 14.70 -4.83 -31.45
CA ALA A 587 14.84 -4.19 -32.76
C ALA A 587 13.45 -4.18 -33.47
N PRO A 588 13.09 -3.08 -34.16
CA PRO A 588 11.76 -2.85 -34.73
C PRO A 588 11.67 -3.33 -36.18
N PHE A 589 10.47 -3.67 -36.68
CA PHE A 589 10.23 -3.71 -38.12
C PHE A 589 8.84 -3.19 -38.52
N HIS A 590 8.89 -2.35 -39.55
CA HIS A 590 7.83 -1.68 -40.29
C HIS A 590 7.14 -2.57 -41.33
N ASP A 591 5.88 -2.23 -41.60
CA ASP A 591 5.06 -2.29 -42.83
C ASP A 591 5.28 -3.37 -43.91
N ALA A 592 4.19 -4.05 -44.28
CA ALA A 592 3.74 -4.16 -45.68
C ALA A 592 2.25 -4.57 -45.79
N ALA A 593 1.56 -3.90 -46.70
CA ALA A 593 0.14 -3.96 -47.01
C ALA A 593 -0.36 -5.26 -47.67
N ALA A 594 -1.68 -5.54 -47.60
CA ALA A 594 -2.59 -5.36 -48.73
C ALA A 594 -3.97 -6.07 -48.55
N ALA A 595 -5.01 -5.27 -48.77
CA ALA A 595 -6.21 -5.51 -49.60
C ALA A 595 -7.28 -6.58 -49.25
N SER A 596 -8.50 -6.02 -49.16
CA SER A 596 -9.78 -6.46 -49.76
C SER A 596 -10.83 -6.95 -48.74
N SER A 597 -12.13 -6.69 -48.86
CA SER A 597 -12.94 -5.78 -49.67
C SER A 597 -14.39 -6.01 -49.26
N SER A 598 -15.17 -4.94 -49.11
CA SER A 598 -16.64 -4.88 -49.29
C SER A 598 -17.50 -5.75 -48.34
N ALA A 599 -18.77 -5.52 -48.07
CA ALA A 599 -19.81 -4.59 -48.50
C ALA A 599 -20.83 -4.62 -47.33
N ALA A 600 -21.29 -3.49 -46.82
CA ALA A 600 -22.56 -2.88 -47.22
C ALA A 600 -23.80 -3.39 -46.47
N ALA A 601 -24.64 -2.39 -46.18
CA ALA A 601 -26.08 -2.41 -45.99
C ALA A 601 -26.62 -2.76 -44.59
N THR A 602 -27.67 -2.11 -44.05
CA THR A 602 -28.42 -0.89 -44.37
C THR A 602 -29.35 -0.63 -43.17
N LYS A 603 -29.42 0.64 -42.74
CA LYS A 603 -30.53 1.40 -42.13
C LYS A 603 -31.75 0.63 -41.55
N PHE A 604 -32.19 1.09 -40.37
CA PHE A 604 -33.50 1.74 -40.24
C PHE A 604 -33.46 2.85 -39.17
N ALA A 605 -33.92 4.05 -39.57
CA ALA A 605 -34.38 5.15 -38.73
C ALA A 605 -35.85 4.87 -38.34
N ALA A 606 -36.60 5.56 -37.46
CA ALA A 606 -36.54 6.89 -36.91
C ALA A 606 -37.55 7.01 -35.73
N SER A 607 -37.32 8.01 -34.86
CA SER A 607 -38.29 8.95 -34.26
C SER A 607 -39.65 8.47 -33.68
N ALA A 608 -39.94 8.80 -32.41
CA ALA A 608 -40.65 10.04 -32.03
C ALA A 608 -41.20 10.00 -30.57
N SER A 609 -40.91 11.07 -29.85
CA SER A 609 -41.61 11.75 -28.73
C SER A 609 -43.07 11.36 -28.35
N ALA A 610 -43.37 11.25 -27.05
CA ALA A 610 -44.10 12.26 -26.24
C ALA A 610 -44.57 11.73 -24.85
N GLU A 611 -44.82 12.69 -23.97
CA GLU A 611 -45.09 12.73 -22.52
C GLU A 611 -46.24 11.87 -21.93
N ALA A 612 -46.11 11.51 -20.64
CA ALA A 612 -46.95 11.96 -19.50
C ALA A 612 -47.32 10.87 -18.46
N SER A 613 -46.88 11.12 -17.21
CA SER A 613 -47.54 10.94 -15.89
C SER A 613 -48.50 9.77 -15.61
N ALA A 614 -48.16 8.95 -14.61
CA ALA A 614 -49.04 8.62 -13.46
C ALA A 614 -48.28 7.87 -12.35
N SER A 615 -48.68 8.14 -11.11
CA SER A 615 -48.06 7.85 -9.82
C SER A 615 -48.47 6.53 -9.14
N ALA A 616 -47.50 5.91 -8.42
CA ALA A 616 -47.51 5.25 -7.09
C ALA A 616 -48.55 4.12 -6.76
N PRO A 617 -48.33 3.21 -5.77
CA PRO A 617 -48.13 3.55 -4.34
C PRO A 617 -47.14 2.70 -3.52
N ALA A 618 -46.85 3.22 -2.31
CA ALA A 618 -46.06 2.65 -1.22
C ALA A 618 -46.92 1.85 -0.20
N TYR A 619 -46.26 1.06 0.67
CA TYR A 619 -46.86 0.46 1.87
C TYR A 619 -45.97 0.63 3.13
N SER A 620 -46.65 0.76 4.27
CA SER A 620 -46.24 1.17 5.62
C SER A 620 -46.34 0.02 6.66
N TYR A 621 -45.79 0.22 7.88
CA TYR A 621 -46.32 -0.25 9.19
C TYR A 621 -45.60 0.57 10.29
N ALA A 622 -46.23 1.53 11.00
CA ALA A 622 -47.22 1.50 12.11
C ALA A 622 -46.60 1.32 13.51
N ALA A 623 -46.73 2.37 14.33
CA ALA A 623 -46.41 2.45 15.76
C ALA A 623 -47.65 2.18 16.63
N THR A 624 -47.47 1.76 17.88
CA THR A 624 -48.54 1.62 18.88
C THR A 624 -48.16 2.27 20.20
N ALA A 625 -49.19 2.77 20.89
CA ALA A 625 -49.19 3.88 21.85
C ALA A 625 -48.77 3.58 23.31
N CYS A 626 -48.41 4.65 24.03
CA CYS A 626 -48.22 4.74 25.49
C CYS A 626 -49.54 4.68 26.30
N PRO A 627 -49.43 4.47 27.62
CA PRO A 627 -50.23 5.23 28.58
C PRO A 627 -49.43 5.87 29.72
N ASP A 628 -50.13 6.73 30.46
CA ASP A 628 -49.71 7.89 31.25
C ASP A 628 -48.85 7.72 32.52
N SER A 629 -48.37 8.89 32.95
CA SER A 629 -47.41 9.32 33.99
C SER A 629 -47.77 9.13 35.48
N GLU A 630 -46.74 9.08 36.34
CA GLU A 630 -46.66 9.58 37.75
C GLU A 630 -45.17 9.86 38.11
N PRO A 631 -44.84 10.65 39.15
CA PRO A 631 -43.72 11.62 39.17
C PRO A 631 -42.34 11.09 39.56
N PHE A 632 -41.31 11.82 39.12
CA PHE A 632 -39.89 11.52 39.28
C PHE A 632 -39.37 11.86 40.69
N ASP A 633 -38.83 10.87 41.39
CA ASP A 633 -38.14 10.99 42.69
C ASP A 633 -36.60 11.00 42.45
N PRO A 634 -35.89 12.13 42.72
CA PRO A 634 -34.47 12.27 42.38
C PRO A 634 -33.50 11.41 43.22
N ASP A 635 -33.94 10.83 44.34
CA ASP A 635 -33.03 10.15 45.29
C ASP A 635 -32.92 8.62 45.10
N GLN A 636 -33.65 8.02 44.14
CA GLN A 636 -33.50 6.60 43.79
C GLN A 636 -32.66 6.32 42.52
N ALA A 637 -32.27 7.34 41.76
CA ALA A 637 -31.49 7.17 40.52
C ALA A 637 -29.99 6.91 40.76
N ALA A 638 -29.48 7.16 41.98
CA ALA A 638 -28.05 7.01 42.30
C ALA A 638 -27.61 5.57 42.65
N ALA A 639 -28.52 4.60 42.73
CA ALA A 639 -28.23 3.24 43.21
C ALA A 639 -28.39 2.11 42.16
N ARG A 640 -28.53 2.41 40.86
CA ARG A 640 -28.71 1.40 39.80
C ARG A 640 -27.75 1.47 38.61
N ALA A 641 -26.68 2.26 38.68
CA ALA A 641 -25.57 2.13 37.74
C ALA A 641 -24.63 0.98 38.20
N PHE A 642 -24.16 0.18 37.25
CA PHE A 642 -23.42 -1.10 37.37
C PHE A 642 -24.27 -2.37 37.43
N ARG A 643 -24.63 -2.86 36.23
CA ARG A 643 -24.84 -4.30 35.99
C ARG A 643 -24.17 -4.70 34.68
N ASP A 644 -23.20 -5.59 34.79
CA ASP A 644 -22.48 -6.23 33.69
C ASP A 644 -23.29 -7.46 33.20
N PRO A 645 -23.85 -7.43 31.97
CA PRO A 645 -24.65 -8.53 31.42
C PRO A 645 -23.81 -9.79 31.08
N VAL A 646 -22.47 -9.70 31.12
CA VAL A 646 -21.57 -10.84 30.90
C VAL A 646 -21.42 -11.68 32.18
N ALA A 647 -21.54 -11.06 33.36
CA ALA A 647 -21.44 -11.75 34.65
C ALA A 647 -22.64 -12.66 34.95
N GLU A 648 -23.85 -12.28 34.51
CA GLU A 648 -25.07 -13.06 34.75
C GLU A 648 -25.09 -14.33 33.88
N THR A 649 -24.52 -14.27 32.67
CA THR A 649 -24.41 -15.42 31.76
C THR A 649 -23.38 -16.46 32.26
N LYS A 650 -22.31 -16.02 32.93
CA LYS A 650 -21.31 -16.92 33.56
C LYS A 650 -21.80 -17.61 34.84
N SER A 651 -22.90 -17.15 35.44
CA SER A 651 -23.46 -17.72 36.67
C SER A 651 -24.33 -18.98 36.45
N VAL A 652 -24.64 -19.30 35.20
CA VAL A 652 -25.58 -20.38 34.82
C VAL A 652 -24.86 -21.68 34.39
N LEU A 653 -23.52 -21.70 34.37
CA LEU A 653 -22.73 -22.88 34.01
C LEU A 653 -22.19 -23.61 35.27
N PRO A 654 -22.23 -24.96 35.33
CA PRO A 654 -21.79 -25.68 36.52
C PRO A 654 -20.28 -25.51 36.75
N ARG A 655 -19.90 -25.25 38.01
CA ARG A 655 -18.49 -25.23 38.43
C ARG A 655 -17.99 -26.67 38.64
N ASP A 656 -16.96 -27.05 37.89
CA ASP A 656 -16.20 -28.26 38.19
C ASP A 656 -15.11 -27.95 39.24
N THR A 657 -14.91 -28.88 40.18
CA THR A 657 -14.13 -28.69 41.41
C THR A 657 -13.03 -29.74 41.50
N LYS A 658 -11.78 -29.30 41.30
CA LYS A 658 -10.51 -29.86 41.82
C LYS A 658 -9.41 -28.88 41.39
N GLY A 659 -8.56 -28.29 42.24
CA GLY A 659 -8.14 -28.65 43.58
C GLY A 659 -6.63 -28.91 43.59
N GLU A 660 -5.84 -27.83 43.58
CA GLU A 660 -4.46 -27.62 44.07
C GLU A 660 -3.32 -28.65 43.88
N SER A 661 -2.24 -28.12 43.29
CA SER A 661 -0.80 -28.36 43.53
C SER A 661 -0.08 -29.55 42.84
N SER A 662 0.76 -29.20 41.85
CA SER A 662 2.18 -29.59 41.84
C SER A 662 2.98 -28.67 40.92
N ARG A 663 4.00 -28.00 41.47
CA ARG A 663 5.08 -27.38 40.70
C ARG A 663 5.83 -28.47 39.91
N LYS A 664 5.84 -28.39 38.59
CA LYS A 664 6.81 -29.03 37.70
C LYS A 664 6.99 -28.14 36.47
N ASP A 665 8.25 -27.95 36.11
CA ASP A 665 8.73 -27.15 34.97
C ASP A 665 8.08 -27.59 33.65
N ASP A 666 7.53 -26.64 32.89
CA ASP A 666 7.21 -26.79 31.47
C ASP A 666 7.85 -25.63 30.70
N ASP A 667 8.90 -25.94 29.94
CA ASP A 667 9.67 -25.07 29.03
C ASP A 667 8.89 -24.66 27.75
N ALA A 668 7.62 -24.24 27.88
CA ALA A 668 6.74 -23.97 26.74
C ALA A 668 6.46 -22.48 26.46
N GLU A 669 7.25 -21.56 27.00
CA GLU A 669 7.17 -20.12 26.73
C GLU A 669 8.54 -19.63 26.20
N PRO A 670 8.61 -18.91 25.06
CA PRO A 670 9.89 -18.39 24.60
C PRO A 670 10.41 -17.35 25.60
N PRO A 671 11.74 -17.25 25.81
CA PRO A 671 12.29 -16.22 26.68
C PRO A 671 11.98 -14.82 26.10
N PRO A 672 11.89 -13.78 26.95
CA PRO A 672 11.86 -12.40 26.47
C PRO A 672 13.11 -12.11 25.63
N ALA A 673 12.98 -11.25 24.63
CA ALA A 673 14.12 -10.77 23.85
C ALA A 673 15.15 -10.11 24.80
N TYR A 674 16.29 -10.77 25.03
CA TYR A 674 17.34 -10.23 25.88
C TYR A 674 18.03 -9.02 25.21
N SER A 675 18.30 -8.06 26.09
CA SER A 675 19.10 -6.85 25.99
C SER A 675 20.47 -7.03 25.34
N GLU A 676 20.83 -6.00 24.57
CA GLU A 676 22.09 -5.82 23.84
C GLU A 676 23.33 -5.94 24.73
N GLY A 677 24.18 -6.91 24.40
CA GLY A 677 25.60 -6.94 24.73
C GLY A 677 26.34 -7.41 23.49
N ASP A 678 27.40 -6.69 23.11
CA ASP A 678 28.09 -6.81 21.82
C ASP A 678 28.54 -8.24 21.48
N SER A 679 28.18 -8.67 20.26
CA SER A 679 28.66 -9.91 19.62
C SER A 679 29.29 -9.56 18.26
N PRO A 680 30.49 -10.09 17.92
CA PRO A 680 31.34 -9.58 16.84
C PRO A 680 30.98 -10.08 15.43
N LEU A 681 29.72 -10.43 15.18
CA LEU A 681 29.28 -11.02 13.91
C LEU A 681 28.51 -10.00 13.07
N HIS A 682 29.26 -9.25 12.27
CA HIS A 682 28.71 -8.43 11.19
C HIS A 682 28.08 -9.32 10.11
N SER A 683 26.86 -8.98 9.70
CA SER A 683 26.12 -9.51 8.55
C SER A 683 25.73 -11.01 8.59
N PHE A 684 24.51 -11.28 9.05
CA PHE A 684 23.73 -12.46 8.62
C PHE A 684 22.45 -11.98 7.92
N SER A 685 22.60 -11.40 6.74
CA SER A 685 21.50 -11.13 5.81
C SER A 685 21.33 -12.35 4.92
N PHE A 686 20.42 -13.26 5.26
CA PHE A 686 19.99 -14.26 4.28
C PHE A 686 19.12 -13.54 3.24
N VAL A 687 19.61 -13.50 2.02
CA VAL A 687 18.82 -13.25 0.80
C VAL A 687 17.73 -14.33 0.76
N MET A 688 16.53 -13.99 1.25
CA MET A 688 15.30 -14.57 0.72
C MET A 688 15.06 -13.85 -0.59
N SER A 689 15.32 -14.56 -1.70
CA SER A 689 14.98 -14.12 -3.04
C SER A 689 13.58 -13.52 -3.08
N ALA A 690 13.43 -12.48 -3.88
CA ALA A 690 12.22 -11.75 -4.24
C ALA A 690 11.10 -12.60 -4.88
N ALA A 691 10.65 -13.64 -4.17
CA ALA A 691 9.52 -14.51 -4.52
C ALA A 691 8.75 -14.94 -3.24
N GLY A 692 8.75 -14.05 -2.22
CA GLY A 692 8.02 -14.18 -0.96
C GLY A 692 6.76 -13.32 -0.88
N GLY A 693 6.15 -12.97 -2.02
CA GLY A 693 4.74 -12.56 -2.02
C GLY A 693 3.89 -13.69 -1.46
N ALA A 694 2.80 -13.34 -0.76
CA ALA A 694 1.82 -14.23 -0.14
C ALA A 694 1.70 -15.62 -0.82
N ALA A 695 2.53 -16.58 -0.40
CA ALA A 695 2.61 -17.90 -1.03
C ALA A 695 2.16 -19.02 -0.07
N SER A 696 1.17 -18.74 0.77
CA SER A 696 0.15 -19.75 1.01
C SER A 696 -1.02 -19.39 0.12
N ILE A 697 -1.20 -20.15 -0.97
CA ILE A 697 -2.30 -20.01 -1.95
C ILE A 697 -3.68 -20.03 -1.27
N ILE A 698 -3.71 -20.48 -0.02
CA ILE A 698 -4.89 -20.59 0.78
C ILE A 698 -5.21 -19.27 1.49
N THR A 699 -4.27 -18.43 1.96
CA THR A 699 -4.62 -17.30 2.86
C THR A 699 -5.56 -16.21 2.31
N GLN A 700 -5.96 -16.26 1.03
CA GLN A 700 -7.09 -15.48 0.51
C GLN A 700 -8.41 -16.27 0.61
N VAL A 701 -9.21 -16.02 1.67
CA VAL A 701 -10.68 -16.14 1.56
C VAL A 701 -11.19 -14.71 1.49
N GLN A 702 -11.15 -14.14 0.29
CA GLN A 702 -11.84 -12.88 -0.01
C GLN A 702 -13.28 -13.26 -0.40
N GLN A 703 -14.23 -13.05 0.52
CA GLN A 703 -15.64 -13.07 0.14
C GLN A 703 -15.92 -11.80 -0.68
N GLY A 704 -15.64 -11.84 -1.98
CA GLY A 704 -15.90 -10.70 -2.86
C GLY A 704 -15.20 -10.70 -4.22
N GLY A 705 -14.92 -11.87 -4.82
CA GLY A 705 -14.49 -11.94 -6.22
C GLY A 705 -15.68 -11.83 -7.20
N PRO A 706 -15.47 -11.38 -8.45
CA PRO A 706 -16.52 -11.36 -9.47
C PRO A 706 -17.07 -12.77 -9.70
N PRO A 707 -18.32 -12.93 -10.17
CA PRO A 707 -18.88 -14.25 -10.40
C PRO A 707 -17.96 -15.00 -11.37
N ILE A 708 -17.63 -16.25 -11.03
CA ILE A 708 -17.06 -17.20 -11.98
C ILE A 708 -18.05 -17.22 -13.15
N ASN A 709 -17.71 -16.59 -14.27
CA ASN A 709 -18.56 -16.65 -15.45
C ASN A 709 -18.82 -18.11 -15.75
N ALA A 710 -20.10 -18.45 -15.88
CA ALA A 710 -20.54 -19.81 -16.11
C ALA A 710 -19.74 -20.41 -17.28
N ILE A 711 -19.34 -21.65 -17.05
CA ILE A 711 -18.68 -22.59 -17.96
C ILE A 711 -19.81 -23.31 -18.77
N GLY A 712 -20.87 -22.73 -19.31
CA GLY A 712 -20.93 -21.52 -20.09
C GLY A 712 -21.22 -21.81 -21.55
N ASP A 713 -20.30 -21.36 -22.38
CA ASP A 713 -20.50 -21.24 -23.83
C ASP A 713 -19.29 -21.80 -24.61
N VAL A 714 -18.80 -22.95 -24.17
CA VAL A 714 -17.57 -23.57 -24.64
C VAL A 714 -17.87 -25.03 -24.98
N GLY A 715 -17.52 -25.47 -26.19
CA GLY A 715 -17.83 -26.80 -26.69
C GLY A 715 -17.37 -27.92 -25.75
N ALA A 716 -18.09 -29.04 -25.73
CA ALA A 716 -17.83 -30.17 -24.82
C ALA A 716 -16.44 -30.83 -25.01
N ASP A 717 -15.71 -30.50 -26.08
CA ASP A 717 -14.44 -31.13 -26.45
C ASP A 717 -13.19 -30.27 -26.15
N GLU A 718 -13.32 -29.18 -25.38
CA GLU A 718 -12.15 -28.33 -25.09
C GLU A 718 -11.24 -28.92 -24.01
N THR A 719 -10.03 -29.28 -24.42
CA THR A 719 -8.92 -29.71 -23.56
C THR A 719 -7.90 -28.59 -23.38
N ILE A 720 -7.41 -28.38 -22.16
CA ILE A 720 -6.31 -27.45 -21.87
C ILE A 720 -5.02 -28.25 -21.74
N ALA A 721 -4.01 -27.89 -22.55
CA ALA A 721 -2.65 -28.35 -22.37
C ALA A 721 -1.90 -27.43 -21.40
N MET A 722 -1.27 -28.01 -20.37
CA MET A 722 -0.45 -27.29 -19.40
C MET A 722 0.92 -27.94 -19.30
N ASP A 723 1.94 -27.15 -18.98
CA ASP A 723 3.30 -27.60 -18.69
C ASP A 723 3.63 -27.24 -17.24
N LEU A 724 3.73 -28.27 -16.41
CA LEU A 724 4.03 -28.18 -14.99
C LEU A 724 5.48 -28.61 -14.78
N ARG A 725 6.37 -27.62 -14.68
CA ARG A 725 7.81 -27.82 -14.41
C ARG A 725 8.46 -28.79 -15.43
N GLY A 726 8.09 -28.72 -16.70
CA GLY A 726 8.58 -29.57 -17.78
C GLY A 726 7.76 -30.86 -17.99
N THR A 727 6.68 -31.05 -17.23
CA THR A 727 5.76 -32.19 -17.39
C THR A 727 4.45 -31.72 -18.01
N ARG A 728 4.14 -32.22 -19.20
CA ARG A 728 2.93 -31.82 -19.93
C ARG A 728 1.70 -32.59 -19.45
N PHE A 729 0.66 -31.86 -19.07
CA PHE A 729 -0.68 -32.37 -18.74
C PHE A 729 -1.68 -31.90 -19.79
N VAL A 730 -2.67 -32.73 -20.08
CA VAL A 730 -3.84 -32.36 -20.89
C VAL A 730 -5.06 -32.71 -20.07
N LEU A 731 -5.84 -31.69 -19.68
CA LEU A 731 -7.06 -31.86 -18.88
C LEU A 731 -8.27 -31.43 -19.68
N SER A 732 -9.35 -32.20 -19.60
CA SER A 732 -10.64 -31.76 -20.13
C SER A 732 -11.27 -30.71 -19.19
N ARG A 733 -12.21 -29.92 -19.74
CA ARG A 733 -13.05 -29.01 -18.95
C ARG A 733 -13.76 -29.72 -17.79
N ASP A 734 -14.23 -30.95 -18.00
CA ASP A 734 -14.89 -31.73 -16.95
C ASP A 734 -13.91 -32.11 -15.83
N GLU A 735 -12.68 -32.50 -16.17
CA GLU A 735 -11.66 -32.80 -15.16
C GLU A 735 -11.31 -31.55 -14.34
N LEU A 736 -11.16 -30.40 -14.99
CA LEU A 736 -10.93 -29.12 -14.30
C LEU A 736 -12.07 -28.76 -13.34
N LEU A 737 -13.32 -28.95 -13.77
CA LEU A 737 -14.50 -28.69 -12.94
C LEU A 737 -14.63 -29.60 -11.72
N THR A 738 -13.97 -30.76 -11.74
CA THR A 738 -13.95 -31.68 -10.60
C THR A 738 -12.86 -31.35 -9.59
N LEU A 739 -11.84 -30.57 -9.95
CA LEU A 739 -10.75 -30.23 -9.05
C LEU A 739 -11.21 -29.31 -7.91
N PRO A 740 -10.63 -29.44 -6.69
CA PRO A 740 -10.87 -28.50 -5.60
C PRO A 740 -10.53 -27.06 -5.98
N GLU A 741 -11.28 -26.11 -5.42
CA GLU A 741 -11.14 -24.67 -5.68
C GLU A 741 -9.70 -24.17 -5.46
N PHE A 742 -9.04 -24.62 -4.39
CA PHE A 742 -7.66 -24.21 -4.13
C PHE A 742 -6.68 -24.65 -5.21
N VAL A 743 -6.93 -25.78 -5.89
CA VAL A 743 -6.09 -26.24 -7.00
C VAL A 743 -6.35 -25.41 -8.23
N LEU A 744 -7.60 -25.04 -8.50
CA LEU A 744 -7.92 -24.11 -9.59
C LEU A 744 -7.26 -22.75 -9.38
N LEU A 745 -7.27 -22.23 -8.15
CA LEU A 745 -6.55 -21.01 -7.79
C LEU A 745 -5.02 -21.19 -7.87
N SER A 746 -4.49 -22.39 -7.63
CA SER A 746 -3.06 -22.69 -7.76
C SER A 746 -2.61 -22.79 -9.22
N LEU A 747 -3.43 -23.43 -10.07
CA LEU A 747 -3.16 -23.62 -11.48
C LEU A 747 -3.41 -22.33 -12.28
N PHE A 748 -4.38 -21.53 -11.85
CA PHE A 748 -4.82 -20.30 -12.52
C PHE A 748 -4.97 -19.15 -11.50
N PRO A 749 -3.87 -18.62 -10.95
CA PRO A 749 -3.92 -17.57 -9.93
C PRO A 749 -4.55 -16.26 -10.41
N ASN A 750 -4.66 -16.06 -11.73
CA ASN A 750 -5.27 -14.89 -12.37
C ASN A 750 -6.63 -15.21 -13.03
N GLY A 751 -7.24 -16.36 -12.72
CA GLY A 751 -8.49 -16.82 -13.35
C GLY A 751 -8.29 -17.73 -14.56
N LEU A 752 -9.33 -18.52 -14.88
CA LEU A 752 -9.38 -19.40 -16.05
C LEU A 752 -9.56 -18.53 -17.31
N PHE A 753 -8.44 -18.22 -17.95
CA PHE A 753 -8.28 -17.47 -19.21
C PHE A 753 -8.35 -15.92 -19.13
N PRO A 754 -7.34 -15.20 -19.64
CA PRO A 754 -7.44 -13.75 -19.88
C PRO A 754 -8.48 -13.47 -20.98
N GLU A 755 -9.38 -12.52 -20.75
CA GLU A 755 -10.26 -11.96 -21.79
C GLU A 755 -9.41 -11.53 -23.00
N GLY A 756 -9.50 -12.27 -24.12
CA GLY A 756 -8.79 -11.94 -25.36
C GLY A 756 -8.37 -13.11 -26.27
N HIS A 757 -8.39 -14.37 -25.81
CA HIS A 757 -7.84 -15.50 -26.59
C HIS A 757 -8.87 -16.53 -27.08
N MET A 758 -10.05 -16.08 -27.52
CA MET A 758 -11.09 -16.94 -28.12
C MET A 758 -10.81 -17.37 -29.58
N ASN A 759 -9.56 -17.28 -30.05
CA ASN A 759 -9.16 -17.75 -31.38
C ASN A 759 -7.84 -18.52 -31.31
N GLY A 760 -7.94 -19.85 -31.16
CA GLY A 760 -6.96 -20.83 -31.60
C GLY A 760 -5.69 -20.94 -30.78
N PHE A 761 -5.73 -21.71 -29.69
CA PHE A 761 -4.52 -22.42 -29.25
C PHE A 761 -4.14 -23.41 -30.35
N SER A 762 -2.91 -23.31 -30.86
CA SER A 762 -2.34 -24.39 -31.66
C SER A 762 -2.16 -25.62 -30.77
N GLU A 763 -2.22 -26.85 -31.30
CA GLU A 763 -2.03 -28.11 -30.53
C GLU A 763 -0.70 -28.18 -29.72
N ASN A 764 0.19 -27.19 -29.87
CA ASN A 764 1.49 -27.11 -29.22
C ASN A 764 1.65 -26.02 -28.14
N ASP A 765 0.67 -25.14 -27.91
CA ASP A 765 0.78 -24.09 -26.88
C ASP A 765 0.29 -24.61 -25.53
N ALA A 766 1.22 -25.05 -24.67
CA ALA A 766 0.92 -25.45 -23.29
C ALA A 766 1.07 -24.27 -22.32
N VAL A 767 0.09 -24.06 -21.45
CA VAL A 767 0.15 -23.04 -20.38
C VAL A 767 1.19 -23.44 -19.36
N GLN A 768 2.20 -22.59 -19.15
CA GLN A 768 3.23 -22.82 -18.14
C GLN A 768 2.67 -22.55 -16.74
N VAL A 769 2.72 -23.55 -15.87
CA VAL A 769 2.18 -23.47 -14.51
C VAL A 769 3.25 -23.92 -13.51
N ASP A 770 3.58 -23.06 -12.55
CA ASP A 770 4.51 -23.41 -11.46
C ASP A 770 3.76 -24.16 -10.34
N TYR A 771 3.40 -25.41 -10.63
CA TYR A 771 2.78 -26.34 -9.69
C TYR A 771 3.48 -27.70 -9.76
N ASP A 772 3.52 -28.42 -8.65
CA ASP A 772 4.18 -29.72 -8.61
C ASP A 772 3.40 -30.77 -9.44
N PRO A 773 4.01 -31.36 -10.49
CA PRO A 773 3.31 -32.28 -11.37
C PRO A 773 2.91 -33.58 -10.66
N ALA A 774 3.67 -34.05 -9.67
CA ALA A 774 3.34 -35.26 -8.93
C ALA A 774 2.15 -35.05 -7.97
N SER A 775 2.03 -33.86 -7.37
CA SER A 775 0.86 -33.45 -6.59
C SER A 775 -0.42 -33.44 -7.42
N LEU A 776 -0.38 -32.81 -8.61
CA LEU A 776 -1.55 -32.75 -9.50
C LEU A 776 -1.93 -34.16 -10.00
N GLN A 777 -0.95 -34.97 -10.39
CA GLN A 777 -1.19 -36.35 -10.84
C GLN A 777 -1.84 -37.20 -9.74
N TYR A 778 -1.31 -37.14 -8.51
CA TYR A 778 -1.90 -37.84 -7.35
C TYR A 778 -3.38 -37.47 -7.15
N MET A 779 -3.70 -36.18 -7.27
CA MET A 779 -5.07 -35.72 -7.14
C MET A 779 -5.97 -36.23 -8.27
N LEU A 780 -5.53 -36.09 -9.52
CA LEU A 780 -6.30 -36.55 -10.69
C LEU A 780 -6.57 -38.05 -10.63
N ASP A 781 -5.56 -38.86 -10.29
CA ASP A 781 -5.72 -40.31 -10.16
C ASP A 781 -6.74 -40.67 -9.09
N PHE A 782 -6.69 -40.00 -7.94
CA PHE A 782 -7.67 -40.22 -6.87
C PHE A 782 -9.10 -39.84 -7.32
N PHE A 783 -9.26 -38.66 -7.93
CA PHE A 783 -10.57 -38.16 -8.38
C PHE A 783 -11.16 -39.04 -9.49
N ARG A 784 -10.35 -39.47 -10.46
CA ARG A 784 -10.75 -40.40 -11.53
C ARG A 784 -11.18 -41.76 -10.95
N ASN A 785 -10.43 -42.30 -9.99
CA ASN A 785 -10.77 -43.56 -9.32
C ASN A 785 -12.10 -43.46 -8.55
N VAL A 786 -12.34 -42.34 -7.85
CA VAL A 786 -13.62 -42.11 -7.17
C VAL A 786 -14.76 -41.97 -8.17
N ALA A 787 -14.57 -41.22 -9.26
CA ALA A 787 -15.57 -41.04 -10.31
C ALA A 787 -15.99 -42.37 -10.96
N GLN A 788 -15.03 -43.26 -11.26
CA GLN A 788 -15.29 -44.58 -11.83
C GLN A 788 -16.07 -45.52 -10.89
N SER A 789 -16.06 -45.25 -9.58
CA SER A 789 -16.77 -46.05 -8.58
C SER A 789 -18.24 -45.63 -8.38
N ILE A 790 -18.71 -44.59 -9.08
CA ILE A 790 -20.11 -44.13 -9.03
C ILE A 790 -20.92 -44.95 -10.06
N PRO A 791 -22.03 -45.62 -9.69
CA PRO A 791 -22.83 -46.43 -10.61
C PRO A 791 -23.45 -45.57 -11.75
N SER A 792 -23.24 -45.95 -13.01
CA SER A 792 -23.90 -45.36 -14.18
C SER A 792 -25.21 -46.11 -14.50
N GLU A 793 -26.37 -45.43 -14.53
CA GLU A 793 -27.65 -46.06 -14.90
C GLU A 793 -27.64 -46.52 -16.37
N SER A 794 -27.90 -47.81 -16.60
CA SER A 794 -28.17 -48.38 -17.93
C SER A 794 -29.57 -47.95 -18.41
N SER A 795 -29.65 -47.42 -19.64
CA SER A 795 -30.85 -46.85 -20.27
C SER A 795 -32.09 -47.75 -20.21
N PRO A 796 -33.29 -47.25 -19.87
CA PRO A 796 -34.51 -48.03 -19.97
C PRO A 796 -35.13 -47.93 -21.37
N SER A 797 -35.46 -49.09 -21.90
CA SER A 797 -36.29 -49.35 -23.08
C SER A 797 -37.73 -48.83 -22.93
N THR A 798 -38.28 -48.40 -24.06
CA THR A 798 -39.68 -48.04 -24.35
C THR A 798 -40.75 -49.00 -23.81
N SER A 799 -41.73 -48.47 -23.05
CA SER A 799 -43.17 -48.85 -23.13
C SER A 799 -44.07 -47.90 -22.32
N GLN A 800 -45.32 -47.78 -22.78
CA GLN A 800 -46.35 -46.78 -22.46
C GLN A 800 -47.09 -46.91 -21.11
N ASP A 801 -47.80 -45.82 -20.79
CA ASP A 801 -49.07 -45.65 -20.05
C ASP A 801 -49.14 -45.75 -18.51
N GLY A 802 -49.82 -44.75 -17.92
CA GLY A 802 -50.71 -44.95 -16.76
C GLY A 802 -50.47 -44.10 -15.51
N ASP A 803 -51.51 -43.36 -15.12
CA ASP A 803 -51.74 -42.47 -13.97
C ASP A 803 -51.16 -42.80 -12.56
N ALA A 804 -50.88 -41.70 -11.84
CA ALA A 804 -51.12 -41.39 -10.43
C ALA A 804 -50.22 -41.91 -9.28
N MET A 805 -49.77 -40.90 -8.50
CA MET A 805 -49.69 -40.80 -7.03
C MET A 805 -48.33 -41.05 -6.31
N ASP A 806 -47.95 -40.02 -5.55
CA ASP A 806 -46.80 -39.85 -4.65
C ASP A 806 -46.42 -41.08 -3.82
N SER A 807 -45.10 -41.33 -3.69
CA SER A 807 -44.45 -41.86 -2.48
C SER A 807 -42.91 -41.80 -2.56
N LEU A 808 -42.31 -40.87 -1.81
CA LEU A 808 -41.03 -41.03 -1.09
C LEU A 808 -39.74 -41.30 -1.90
N GLY A 809 -39.37 -40.40 -2.81
CA GLY A 809 -38.03 -40.35 -3.42
C GLY A 809 -37.09 -39.33 -2.75
N SER A 810 -36.58 -39.61 -1.54
CA SER A 810 -35.50 -38.81 -0.92
C SER A 810 -34.32 -39.68 -0.45
N ARG A 811 -34.32 -40.99 -0.78
CA ARG A 811 -33.36 -41.93 -0.22
C ARG A 811 -32.28 -42.42 -1.20
N ASP A 812 -32.31 -41.95 -2.45
CA ASP A 812 -31.43 -42.46 -3.53
C ASP A 812 -30.43 -41.42 -4.08
N ASP A 813 -30.55 -40.15 -3.69
CA ASP A 813 -29.64 -39.08 -4.19
C ASP A 813 -28.23 -39.14 -3.59
N SER A 814 -28.05 -39.74 -2.40
CA SER A 814 -26.73 -39.90 -1.78
C SER A 814 -25.86 -40.96 -2.45
N ALA A 815 -26.44 -41.81 -3.32
CA ALA A 815 -25.69 -42.78 -4.11
C ALA A 815 -25.11 -42.18 -5.40
N LYS A 816 -25.59 -40.99 -5.82
CA LYS A 816 -25.20 -40.31 -7.08
C LYS A 816 -24.07 -39.29 -6.91
N ARG A 817 -23.61 -39.05 -5.68
CA ARG A 817 -22.54 -38.09 -5.35
C ARG A 817 -21.56 -38.69 -4.33
N ALA A 818 -20.27 -38.57 -4.60
CA ALA A 818 -19.18 -38.96 -3.69
C ALA A 818 -18.50 -37.71 -3.12
N GLY A 819 -18.42 -37.62 -1.79
CA GLY A 819 -17.60 -36.61 -1.12
C GLY A 819 -16.15 -37.05 -1.02
N ILE A 820 -15.22 -36.14 -1.23
CA ILE A 820 -13.78 -36.32 -1.05
C ILE A 820 -13.31 -35.28 -0.03
N ILE A 821 -12.67 -35.77 1.02
CA ILE A 821 -12.01 -34.95 2.02
C ILE A 821 -10.60 -34.64 1.49
N VAL A 822 -10.26 -33.36 1.41
CA VAL A 822 -8.95 -32.89 0.95
C VAL A 822 -8.23 -32.24 2.12
N LEU A 823 -7.16 -32.89 2.58
CA LEU A 823 -6.30 -32.39 3.65
C LEU A 823 -4.98 -31.91 3.05
N ARG A 824 -4.61 -30.65 3.32
CA ARG A 824 -3.35 -30.03 2.89
C ARG A 824 -2.57 -29.49 4.08
N GLU A 825 -1.25 -29.65 4.03
CA GLU A 825 -0.30 -28.99 4.92
C GLU A 825 0.72 -28.19 4.10
N ASP A 826 0.82 -26.88 4.40
CA ASP A 826 1.98 -26.08 4.03
C ASP A 826 2.88 -25.93 5.27
N LEU A 827 4.10 -26.44 5.18
CA LEU A 827 5.08 -26.44 6.27
C LEU A 827 6.24 -25.52 5.89
N ASP A 828 6.22 -24.28 6.38
CA ASP A 828 7.32 -23.34 6.25
C ASP A 828 8.33 -23.60 7.39
N PHE A 829 9.61 -23.77 7.10
CA PHE A 829 10.61 -24.05 8.13
C PHE A 829 11.83 -23.13 8.07
N TYR A 830 12.40 -22.88 9.25
CA TYR A 830 13.52 -21.99 9.50
C TYR A 830 14.59 -22.77 10.27
N ALA A 831 15.63 -23.19 9.58
CA ALA A 831 16.80 -23.80 10.21
C ALA A 831 17.68 -22.72 10.87
N ILE A 832 17.94 -22.87 12.16
CA ILE A 832 18.89 -22.02 12.89
C ILE A 832 20.31 -22.39 12.42
N PRO A 833 21.17 -21.42 12.07
CA PRO A 833 22.54 -21.70 11.66
C PRO A 833 23.28 -22.58 12.71
N PRO A 834 23.90 -23.70 12.29
CA PRO A 834 24.60 -24.60 13.22
C PRO A 834 25.92 -24.02 13.74
N SER A 835 26.51 -23.08 13.00
CA SER A 835 27.70 -22.32 13.39
C SER A 835 27.55 -20.86 12.95
N ALA A 836 28.18 -19.96 13.71
CA ALA A 836 28.20 -18.52 13.41
C ALA A 836 28.81 -18.19 12.03
N ASP A 837 29.76 -19.00 11.54
CA ASP A 837 30.53 -18.70 10.33
C ASP A 837 30.07 -19.49 9.09
N ILE A 838 28.86 -20.07 9.09
CA ILE A 838 28.39 -20.90 7.97
C ILE A 838 28.19 -20.05 6.70
N SER A 839 28.74 -20.48 5.57
CA SER A 839 28.57 -19.78 4.29
C SER A 839 27.14 -19.90 3.76
N GLN A 840 26.70 -18.96 2.91
CA GLN A 840 25.37 -19.01 2.31
C GLN A 840 25.12 -20.30 1.48
N PRO A 841 26.07 -20.77 0.62
CA PRO A 841 25.92 -22.05 -0.07
C PRO A 841 25.78 -23.25 0.88
N ASP A 842 26.57 -23.30 1.95
CA ASP A 842 26.50 -24.40 2.92
C ASP A 842 25.18 -24.37 3.69
N MET A 843 24.68 -23.17 4.02
CA MET A 843 23.37 -23.02 4.66
C MET A 843 22.22 -23.44 3.75
N ILE A 844 22.34 -23.31 2.42
CA ILE A 844 21.36 -23.86 1.46
C ILE A 844 21.36 -25.39 1.53
N GLU A 845 22.54 -26.03 1.60
CA GLU A 845 22.64 -27.48 1.76
C GLU A 845 22.07 -27.94 3.11
N VAL A 846 22.32 -27.21 4.20
CA VAL A 846 21.70 -27.49 5.51
C VAL A 846 20.17 -27.39 5.44
N LYS A 847 19.63 -26.36 4.77
CA LYS A 847 18.17 -26.23 4.57
C LYS A 847 17.60 -27.37 3.71
N ARG A 848 18.31 -27.80 2.67
CA ARG A 848 17.94 -28.98 1.85
C ARG A 848 17.97 -30.27 2.66
N ALA A 849 18.96 -30.44 3.53
CA ALA A 849 19.07 -31.59 4.42
C ALA A 849 17.97 -31.59 5.50
N ALA A 850 17.66 -30.42 6.06
CA ALA A 850 16.54 -30.24 6.98
C ALA A 850 15.19 -30.55 6.30
N ALA A 851 14.97 -30.08 5.07
CA ALA A 851 13.79 -30.42 4.29
C ALA A 851 13.64 -31.94 4.12
N LYS A 852 14.72 -32.64 3.75
CA LYS A 852 14.73 -34.11 3.60
C LYS A 852 14.38 -34.83 4.90
N ALA A 853 14.85 -34.33 6.05
CA ALA A 853 14.50 -34.91 7.36
C ALA A 853 13.03 -34.65 7.74
N LEU A 854 12.53 -33.45 7.50
CA LEU A 854 11.12 -33.08 7.73
C LEU A 854 10.14 -33.83 6.80
N GLN A 855 10.60 -34.22 5.61
CA GLN A 855 9.84 -35.06 4.69
C GLN A 855 9.66 -36.49 5.22
N GLN A 856 10.54 -36.98 6.09
CA GLN A 856 10.40 -38.32 6.70
C GLN A 856 9.27 -38.39 7.73
N GLN A 857 8.78 -37.24 8.22
CA GLN A 857 7.57 -37.15 9.02
C GLN A 857 6.35 -37.29 8.10
N ASP A 858 5.99 -38.52 7.79
CA ASP A 858 5.04 -38.83 6.71
C ASP A 858 3.59 -39.06 7.18
N GLY A 859 3.35 -39.24 8.48
CA GLY A 859 2.00 -39.42 9.03
C GLY A 859 1.16 -38.14 8.94
N ILE A 860 -0.09 -38.26 8.48
CA ILE A 860 -0.95 -37.07 8.30
C ILE A 860 -1.25 -36.38 9.62
N PHE A 861 -1.39 -37.10 10.74
CA PHE A 861 -1.69 -36.51 12.05
C PHE A 861 -0.46 -36.18 12.90
N SER A 862 0.75 -36.43 12.39
CA SER A 862 1.99 -36.28 13.14
C SER A 862 2.22 -34.87 13.69
N GLY A 863 1.88 -33.83 12.91
CA GLY A 863 2.01 -32.44 13.34
C GLY A 863 0.85 -31.93 14.23
N LEU A 864 -0.30 -32.61 14.23
CA LEU A 864 -1.49 -32.21 14.99
C LEU A 864 -1.53 -32.82 16.39
N LYS A 865 -0.95 -34.01 16.56
CA LYS A 865 -0.92 -34.76 17.82
C LYS A 865 0.17 -34.20 18.76
N ARG A 866 -0.12 -33.08 19.42
CA ARG A 866 0.83 -32.40 20.32
C ARG A 866 0.96 -33.05 21.70
N SER A 867 -0.06 -33.80 22.14
CA SER A 867 -0.03 -34.58 23.38
C SER A 867 -0.87 -35.86 23.23
N ASP A 868 -0.56 -36.88 24.03
CA ASP A 868 -1.36 -38.11 24.16
C ASP A 868 -2.53 -37.95 25.15
N GLU A 869 -2.81 -36.72 25.62
CA GLU A 869 -3.86 -36.46 26.59
C GLU A 869 -5.26 -36.61 25.95
N PRO A 870 -6.13 -37.50 26.46
CA PRO A 870 -7.48 -37.66 25.93
C PRO A 870 -8.34 -36.43 26.26
N GLY A 871 -9.13 -35.98 25.28
CA GLY A 871 -10.07 -34.87 25.45
C GLY A 871 -9.62 -33.51 24.89
N THR A 872 -8.45 -33.45 24.25
CA THR A 872 -8.00 -32.25 23.52
C THR A 872 -8.85 -32.00 22.27
N THR A 873 -8.86 -30.75 21.80
CA THR A 873 -9.59 -30.38 20.56
C THR A 873 -8.97 -31.07 19.34
N GLU A 874 -7.65 -31.27 19.37
CA GLU A 874 -6.86 -32.02 18.41
C GLU A 874 -7.29 -33.48 18.33
N ALA A 875 -7.44 -34.15 19.48
CA ALA A 875 -7.92 -35.53 19.53
C ALA A 875 -9.33 -35.63 18.93
N HIS A 876 -10.22 -34.69 19.25
CA HIS A 876 -11.57 -34.68 18.66
C HIS A 876 -11.56 -34.47 17.14
N LEU A 877 -10.67 -33.62 16.62
CA LEU A 877 -10.51 -33.38 15.18
C LEU A 877 -9.97 -34.63 14.47
N ILE A 878 -9.00 -35.33 15.08
CA ILE A 878 -8.48 -36.60 14.55
C ILE A 878 -9.60 -37.64 14.48
N GLU A 879 -10.34 -37.85 15.57
CA GLU A 879 -11.48 -38.79 15.61
C GLU A 879 -12.55 -38.46 14.57
N MET A 880 -12.80 -37.16 14.34
CA MET A 880 -13.76 -36.72 13.34
C MET A 880 -13.28 -36.98 11.91
N LEU A 881 -11.99 -36.75 11.62
CA LEU A 881 -11.39 -37.03 10.31
C LEU A 881 -11.29 -38.54 10.04
N THR A 882 -11.01 -39.33 11.08
CA THR A 882 -10.98 -40.78 10.95
C THR A 882 -12.38 -41.35 10.78
N ALA A 883 -13.38 -40.85 11.50
CA ALA A 883 -14.78 -41.19 11.24
C ALA A 883 -15.22 -40.80 9.80
N GLY A 884 -14.67 -39.71 9.26
CA GLY A 884 -14.97 -39.21 7.93
C GLY A 884 -14.37 -40.03 6.78
N GLY A 885 -13.15 -40.56 6.91
CA GLY A 885 -12.54 -41.32 5.81
C GLY A 885 -11.06 -41.68 5.98
N PHE A 886 -10.30 -40.92 6.78
CA PHE A 886 -8.89 -41.23 7.05
C PHE A 886 -8.74 -42.32 8.12
N ASN A 887 -7.55 -42.89 8.27
CA ASN A 887 -7.18 -43.75 9.39
C ASN A 887 -6.04 -43.10 10.21
N HIS A 888 -5.88 -43.49 11.47
CA HIS A 888 -4.89 -42.87 12.37
C HIS A 888 -3.44 -43.01 11.87
N ASP A 889 -3.15 -44.04 11.09
CA ASP A 889 -1.86 -44.38 10.52
C ASP A 889 -1.69 -43.95 9.06
N ASP A 890 -2.65 -43.20 8.50
CA ASP A 890 -2.56 -42.69 7.14
C ASP A 890 -1.34 -41.76 6.99
N ARG A 891 -0.72 -41.84 5.81
CA ARG A 891 0.42 -41.03 5.40
C ARG A 891 0.02 -40.01 4.36
N TRP A 892 0.79 -38.94 4.23
CA TRP A 892 0.61 -37.97 3.16
C TRP A 892 0.70 -38.67 1.80
N GLY A 893 -0.36 -38.57 0.99
CA GLY A 893 -0.39 -39.18 -0.34
C GLY A 893 0.56 -38.49 -1.32
N HIS A 894 0.79 -37.19 -1.10
CA HIS A 894 1.88 -36.44 -1.71
C HIS A 894 2.54 -35.56 -0.63
N ARG A 895 3.87 -35.52 -0.60
CA ARG A 895 4.66 -34.65 0.29
C ARG A 895 5.99 -34.33 -0.39
N ALA A 896 6.18 -33.08 -0.78
CA ALA A 896 7.37 -32.63 -1.48
C ALA A 896 7.83 -31.26 -0.99
N GLY A 897 9.13 -31.02 -1.13
CA GLY A 897 9.77 -29.75 -0.80
C GLY A 897 9.81 -28.88 -2.04
N GLU A 898 9.54 -27.59 -1.86
CA GLU A 898 9.58 -26.63 -2.96
C GLU A 898 11.04 -26.29 -3.32
N PRO A 899 11.48 -26.47 -4.59
CA PRO A 899 12.91 -26.41 -4.95
C PRO A 899 13.65 -25.12 -4.56
N ASN A 900 12.93 -24.00 -4.55
CA ASN A 900 13.47 -22.67 -4.28
C ASN A 900 12.96 -22.06 -2.97
N LYS A 901 12.30 -22.85 -2.11
CA LYS A 901 11.68 -22.36 -0.87
C LYS A 901 11.95 -23.32 0.28
N ALA A 902 12.04 -22.80 1.50
CA ALA A 902 12.08 -23.63 2.71
C ALA A 902 10.65 -24.03 3.12
N VAL A 903 9.94 -24.67 2.19
CA VAL A 903 8.53 -25.04 2.33
C VAL A 903 8.35 -26.49 1.89
N ILE A 904 7.56 -27.25 2.65
CA ILE A 904 7.10 -28.58 2.28
C ILE A 904 5.59 -28.51 2.09
N CYS A 905 5.12 -28.87 0.90
CA CYS A 905 3.71 -28.98 0.58
C CYS A 905 3.29 -30.44 0.66
N SER A 906 2.19 -30.71 1.37
CA SER A 906 1.65 -32.05 1.54
C SER A 906 0.16 -32.10 1.27
N LEU A 907 -0.29 -33.22 0.72
CA LEU A 907 -1.67 -33.45 0.32
C LEU A 907 -2.07 -34.89 0.63
N ALA A 908 -3.24 -35.06 1.23
CA ALA A 908 -3.87 -36.35 1.47
C ALA A 908 -5.36 -36.28 1.11
N LEU A 909 -5.85 -37.33 0.46
CA LEU A 909 -7.22 -37.43 -0.04
C LEU A 909 -7.89 -38.67 0.55
N ALA A 910 -9.11 -38.52 1.04
CA ALA A 910 -9.93 -39.64 1.49
C ALA A 910 -11.34 -39.54 0.93
N ARG A 911 -11.91 -40.67 0.53
CA ARG A 911 -13.33 -40.75 0.17
C ARG A 911 -14.14 -40.69 1.45
N LEU A 912 -15.14 -39.81 1.50
CA LEU A 912 -16.05 -39.70 2.63
C LEU A 912 -16.82 -41.02 2.80
N ARG A 913 -16.68 -41.66 3.97
CA ARG A 913 -17.45 -42.84 4.38
C ARG A 913 -18.88 -42.43 4.71
N SER A 914 -19.78 -42.53 3.73
CA SER A 914 -21.22 -42.23 3.89
C SER A 914 -22.04 -43.46 4.33
N ASP A 915 -21.42 -44.63 4.37
CA ASP A 915 -22.02 -45.94 4.65
C ASP A 915 -21.79 -46.41 6.09
N ILE A 916 -21.98 -45.54 7.08
CA ILE A 916 -22.11 -46.00 8.47
C ILE A 916 -23.52 -46.59 8.65
N ARG A 917 -23.79 -47.73 8.01
CA ARG A 917 -24.90 -48.59 8.41
C ARG A 917 -24.52 -49.18 9.74
N GLY A 918 -25.20 -48.73 10.79
CA GLY A 918 -24.98 -49.18 12.14
C GLY A 918 -24.92 -50.69 12.20
N ASN A 919 -23.77 -51.22 12.60
CA ASN A 919 -23.76 -52.46 13.34
C ASN A 919 -22.60 -52.65 14.34
N ASP A 920 -21.58 -51.78 14.43
CA ASP A 920 -20.56 -51.93 15.50
C ASP A 920 -19.93 -50.63 16.04
N MET A 921 -20.40 -49.45 15.63
CA MET A 921 -20.01 -48.17 16.25
C MET A 921 -21.26 -47.34 16.53
N GLY A 922 -21.34 -46.80 17.74
CA GLY A 922 -22.54 -46.18 18.30
C GLY A 922 -23.17 -45.08 17.43
N THR A 923 -24.43 -44.77 17.74
CA THR A 923 -25.30 -43.75 17.11
C THR A 923 -24.67 -42.36 16.95
N SER A 924 -23.50 -42.08 17.53
CA SER A 924 -22.73 -40.84 17.38
C SER A 924 -22.02 -40.69 16.02
N ALA A 925 -21.64 -41.79 15.35
CA ALA A 925 -20.80 -41.73 14.14
C ALA A 925 -21.59 -41.29 12.88
N VAL A 926 -22.84 -41.76 12.72
CA VAL A 926 -23.74 -41.36 11.63
C VAL A 926 -24.07 -39.87 11.68
N GLY A 927 -24.24 -39.31 12.89
CA GLY A 927 -24.44 -37.89 13.08
C GLY A 927 -23.20 -37.04 12.76
N MET A 928 -22.00 -37.62 12.83
CA MET A 928 -20.75 -36.90 12.58
C MET A 928 -20.51 -36.69 11.08
N ALA A 929 -20.67 -37.71 10.23
CA ALA A 929 -20.51 -37.58 8.78
C ALA A 929 -21.54 -36.60 8.14
N GLN A 930 -22.79 -36.59 8.62
CA GLN A 930 -23.79 -35.58 8.22
C GLN A 930 -23.46 -34.18 8.73
N LYS A 931 -22.89 -34.04 9.94
CA LYS A 931 -22.37 -32.76 10.43
C LYS A 931 -21.22 -32.27 9.56
N LEU A 932 -20.30 -33.13 9.13
CA LEU A 932 -19.21 -32.75 8.22
C LEU A 932 -19.74 -32.16 6.90
N LEU A 933 -20.81 -32.74 6.34
CA LEU A 933 -21.48 -32.22 5.15
C LEU A 933 -22.21 -30.88 5.38
N LEU A 934 -22.68 -30.61 6.60
CA LEU A 934 -23.41 -29.38 6.97
C LEU A 934 -22.49 -28.21 7.37
N PHE A 935 -21.30 -28.48 7.93
CA PHE A 935 -20.39 -27.45 8.45
C PHE A 935 -19.36 -26.95 7.41
N TRP A 936 -19.03 -27.71 6.37
CA TRP A 936 -17.97 -27.34 5.41
C TRP A 936 -18.49 -26.80 4.08
N ARG A 937 -19.19 -25.66 4.13
CA ARG A 937 -19.33 -24.77 2.95
C ARG A 937 -18.15 -23.80 2.79
N LYS A 938 -17.22 -23.77 3.76
CA LYS A 938 -16.00 -22.96 3.76
C LYS A 938 -14.81 -23.82 4.19
N PRO A 939 -13.62 -23.64 3.59
CA PRO A 939 -12.42 -24.37 3.97
C PRO A 939 -12.02 -24.04 5.42
N ALA A 940 -11.71 -25.07 6.21
CA ALA A 940 -11.27 -24.92 7.60
C ALA A 940 -9.73 -24.86 7.66
N ARG A 941 -9.19 -23.95 8.48
CA ARG A 941 -7.75 -23.66 8.51
C ARG A 941 -7.24 -23.50 9.92
N ARG A 942 -6.04 -24.01 10.16
CA ARG A 942 -5.32 -23.85 11.42
C ARG A 942 -3.85 -23.57 11.15
N CYS A 943 -3.31 -22.54 11.80
CA CYS A 943 -1.90 -22.17 11.72
C CYS A 943 -1.28 -22.18 13.11
N TRP A 944 -0.09 -22.74 13.27
CA TRP A 944 0.67 -22.72 14.52
C TRP A 944 2.17 -22.83 14.27
N TRP A 945 2.93 -22.51 15.31
CA TRP A 945 4.39 -22.62 15.32
C TRP A 945 4.83 -23.77 16.22
N GLU A 946 5.93 -24.41 15.85
CA GLU A 946 6.55 -25.52 16.55
C GLU A 946 8.06 -25.41 16.43
N GLY A 947 8.79 -25.50 17.54
CA GLY A 947 10.23 -25.64 17.55
C GLY A 947 10.59 -27.12 17.67
N ILE A 948 11.40 -27.63 16.75
CA ILE A 948 11.91 -29.01 16.81
C ILE A 948 13.43 -29.05 16.74
N GLU A 949 14.01 -30.12 17.27
CA GLU A 949 15.41 -30.45 17.08
C GLU A 949 15.52 -31.65 16.15
N LEU A 950 16.27 -31.50 15.07
CA LEU A 950 16.54 -32.57 14.12
C LEU A 950 17.93 -33.16 14.38
N ASP A 951 17.98 -34.48 14.56
CA ASP A 951 19.22 -35.24 14.70
C ASP A 951 19.75 -35.72 13.34
N ASN A 952 21.06 -35.93 13.23
CA ASN A 952 21.72 -36.54 12.07
C ASN A 952 21.51 -35.80 10.72
N ILE A 953 21.45 -34.46 10.75
CA ILE A 953 21.34 -33.65 9.52
C ILE A 953 22.70 -33.60 8.80
N ALA A 954 22.70 -33.94 7.51
CA ALA A 954 23.89 -33.89 6.68
C ALA A 954 24.48 -32.47 6.65
N GLY A 955 25.78 -32.35 6.96
CA GLY A 955 26.47 -31.07 7.04
C GLY A 955 26.34 -30.33 8.38
N VAL A 956 25.72 -30.95 9.39
CA VAL A 956 25.56 -30.38 10.74
C VAL A 956 26.18 -31.32 11.78
N GLU A 957 27.08 -30.80 12.60
CA GLU A 957 27.58 -31.53 13.78
C GLU A 957 26.60 -31.34 14.95
N GLY A 958 25.92 -32.41 15.36
CA GLY A 958 24.97 -32.40 16.46
C GLY A 958 23.52 -32.12 16.03
N LYS A 959 22.77 -31.44 16.89
CA LYS A 959 21.34 -31.17 16.69
C LYS A 959 21.11 -29.89 15.92
N LEU A 960 20.28 -29.95 14.88
CA LEU A 960 19.83 -28.76 14.17
C LEU A 960 18.51 -28.27 14.77
N LYS A 961 18.49 -27.04 15.29
CA LYS A 961 17.24 -26.41 15.74
C LYS A 961 16.49 -25.87 14.52
N VAL A 962 15.21 -26.24 14.40
CA VAL A 962 14.34 -25.81 13.30
C VAL A 962 13.03 -25.28 13.87
N TRP A 963 12.66 -24.08 13.48
CA TRP A 963 11.33 -23.53 13.72
C TRP A 963 10.43 -23.80 12.53
N ILE A 964 9.23 -24.29 12.79
CA ILE A 964 8.26 -24.67 11.78
C ILE A 964 6.99 -23.86 11.99
N ARG A 965 6.48 -23.27 10.91
CA ARG A 965 5.12 -22.78 10.80
C ARG A 965 4.32 -23.78 9.98
N ARG A 966 3.34 -24.44 10.63
CA ARG A 966 2.43 -25.37 9.96
C ARG A 966 1.12 -24.67 9.66
N VAL A 967 0.66 -24.78 8.42
CA VAL A 967 -0.68 -24.35 8.00
C VAL A 967 -1.42 -25.57 7.50
N TRP A 968 -2.41 -26.01 8.28
CA TRP A 968 -3.32 -27.08 7.89
C TRP A 968 -4.58 -26.51 7.29
N THR A 969 -4.98 -27.06 6.15
CA THR A 969 -6.21 -26.70 5.46
C THR A 969 -7.00 -27.94 5.11
N LEU A 970 -8.28 -27.88 5.39
CA LEU A 970 -9.22 -28.96 5.17
C LEU A 970 -10.35 -28.44 4.29
N GLU A 971 -10.52 -29.09 3.14
CA GLU A 971 -11.56 -28.78 2.16
C GLU A 971 -12.34 -30.04 1.82
N MET A 972 -13.55 -29.86 1.29
CA MET A 972 -14.39 -30.96 0.84
C MET A 972 -14.78 -30.72 -0.61
N SER A 973 -14.46 -31.68 -1.48
CA SER A 973 -14.92 -31.70 -2.87
C SER A 973 -16.03 -32.75 -3.05
N VAL A 974 -16.97 -32.50 -3.94
CA VAL A 974 -18.07 -33.44 -4.23
C VAL A 974 -18.09 -33.73 -5.72
N ILE A 975 -17.91 -35.00 -6.07
CA ILE A 975 -18.02 -35.50 -7.44
C ILE A 975 -19.39 -36.14 -7.59
N GLY A 976 -20.15 -35.81 -8.65
CA GLY A 976 -21.42 -36.47 -8.96
C GLY A 976 -21.71 -36.43 -10.44
N LEU A 977 -22.61 -37.32 -10.89
CA LEU A 977 -23.20 -37.21 -12.24
C LEU A 977 -23.91 -35.85 -12.31
N ARG A 978 -23.41 -34.93 -13.16
CA ARG A 978 -24.10 -33.69 -13.51
C ARG A 978 -25.18 -33.97 -14.54
#